data_AF-A0A2U9BZ22-F1
#
_entry.id   AF-A0A2U9BZ22-F1
#
_cell.length_a   1.000
_cell.length_b   1.000
_cell.length_c   1.000
_cell.angle_alpha   90.00
_cell.angle_beta   90.00
_cell.angle_gamma   90.00
#
_symmetry.space_group_name_H-M   'P 1'
#
loop_
_entity.id
_entity.type
_entity.pdbx_description
1 polymer ?
#
loop_
_entity_poly.entity_id
_entity_poly.type
_entity_poly.pdbx_seq_one_letter_code
_entity_poly.pdbx_strand_id
1 'polypeptide(L)'
;MEKLIVLCLKFIILCGTVDAVFEDQVGKFDWRQQYVGKVRFSHFDTHMQSSKKVLLATENNVFAAINTRTGELFWRHVDKAGQEGSIDAFLQHGQDAVLVVGDGRVLRSWDINIGGLNWEIVLDSGSFQSACLVGQQDNVKHVAVLKKTAISLHYLSNGHQKWIENLPESDTVDYQVVYSGGNGEVYALGVVPHSHITIVVYSVEDGEVVKQISVEAPWLSDIQASCAVVDQGILTCVDSATVSLYMLDLHVQSQMTQIPLQSLGFEAAPGFHPALVSTQPNPARPPLSEFFLQLGPEHYLLLQLNNGQIVTLRDFKPAMLVSFATTGEKTVAAVMSPKNKTASTLNLFSAETGRRLLDTTLIFNMDPYGGKPEKLHVQAFLKKDDSVGYRVMVQTEDHTLTFIQQPGRVIWTREEALSDVVTMEMVDLPLTGTQAELEGEFGKKADGLFSMVLKRLSSQFILLQAWVAHLWKLFYDARQPRSQVKNDVTIENLSRDEFNLQKMMVMVTASGKLFGIDSKTGSILWRHYLDDIPSNAAFKLIVQRTTAHFPHPPQCTLLIKDKDTGLATLHVFNPIFGKKSHVTPPTMTQPILQSIILPLMDQDYAKVLLLVDDQYKVSAFPSTKNVLQQLQDMASSIYFFLVDSDQGRLSGYRLRTDLSTELIWEVVVPTEVQRIVSVKGKRPNEHVHSQGRVMGDRSVLYKYLNPNLLAVVTESTDLHQERSFIGITLIDGVTGRIFHNAVQRKARGPVHVVHSENWVVYEYWNTKSRRNEFSVIELYEGMELYNSTVFSSLDRPHAPQVLQQSYIFPSSISAMEATLTEKGITSRHLLIGLPSGGILSLPKMFLDPRRPEIVSEQIREENLILYAPELPIRTEWFINYNQSVSGVRGIYTAPSGLESTCLVVAYGLDIYQTRVYPSKQFDVLKDDYDYMLISSVLFALFFATMISKRLAEVKLLNRAWR
;
A
#
# COMPACT_ATOMS: atom_id res chain seq x y z
N MET A 1 30.45 -57.06 2.94
CA MET A 1 29.29 -56.31 3.46
C MET A 1 29.66 -55.28 4.52
N GLU A 2 30.49 -55.58 5.52
CA GLU A 2 30.89 -54.60 6.56
C GLU A 2 31.50 -53.30 6.03
N LYS A 3 32.39 -53.36 5.02
CA LYS A 3 32.95 -52.14 4.40
C LYS A 3 31.92 -51.28 3.67
N LEU A 4 30.85 -51.89 3.15
CA LEU A 4 29.76 -51.18 2.47
C LEU A 4 28.84 -50.50 3.50
N ILE A 5 28.59 -51.16 4.63
CA ILE A 5 27.81 -50.60 5.75
C ILE A 5 28.54 -49.42 6.38
N VAL A 6 29.86 -49.52 6.58
CA VAL A 6 30.68 -48.41 7.13
C VAL A 6 30.79 -47.25 6.14
N LEU A 7 30.83 -47.52 4.82
CA LEU A 7 30.82 -46.47 3.81
C LEU A 7 29.45 -45.76 3.74
N CYS A 8 28.34 -46.51 3.83
CA CYS A 8 27.00 -45.94 3.91
C CYS A 8 26.80 -45.14 5.20
N LEU A 9 27.30 -45.60 6.36
CA LEU A 9 27.24 -44.85 7.61
C LEU A 9 28.07 -43.56 7.53
N LYS A 10 29.27 -43.60 6.93
CA LYS A 10 30.08 -42.40 6.70
C LYS A 10 29.42 -41.42 5.73
N PHE A 11 28.72 -41.92 4.72
CA PHE A 11 27.98 -41.09 3.76
C PHE A 11 26.76 -40.42 4.42
N ILE A 12 26.03 -41.15 5.28
CA ILE A 12 24.91 -40.60 6.08
C ILE A 12 25.40 -39.54 7.08
N ILE A 13 26.58 -39.73 7.69
CA ILE A 13 27.17 -38.77 8.63
C ILE A 13 27.72 -37.52 7.91
N LEU A 14 28.28 -37.65 6.70
CA LEU A 14 28.73 -36.49 5.91
C LEU A 14 27.56 -35.68 5.33
N CYS A 15 26.44 -36.32 4.96
CA CYS A 15 25.24 -35.60 4.50
C CYS A 15 24.54 -34.78 5.60
N GLY A 16 24.88 -34.99 6.87
CA GLY A 16 24.33 -34.23 8.01
C GLY A 16 25.13 -32.99 8.43
N THR A 17 26.07 -32.50 7.60
CA THR A 17 26.97 -31.39 7.98
C THR A 17 26.89 -30.16 7.07
N VAL A 18 25.70 -29.87 6.55
CA VAL A 18 25.36 -28.53 6.03
C VAL A 18 23.98 -28.15 6.56
N ASP A 19 23.88 -27.93 7.88
CA ASP A 19 22.77 -27.14 8.43
C ASP A 19 23.21 -25.67 8.41
N ALA A 20 22.77 -24.96 7.38
CA ALA A 20 22.67 -23.51 7.43
C ALA A 20 21.45 -23.15 8.28
N VAL A 21 21.61 -22.21 9.21
CA VAL A 21 20.81 -22.12 10.45
C VAL A 21 19.31 -21.76 10.26
N PHE A 22 18.82 -21.39 9.06
CA PHE A 22 17.39 -21.00 8.88
C PHE A 22 16.78 -21.20 7.48
N GLU A 23 17.31 -22.06 6.60
CA GLU A 23 16.70 -22.25 5.26
C GLU A 23 15.31 -22.93 5.33
N ASP A 24 15.07 -23.71 6.38
CA ASP A 24 13.83 -24.47 6.55
C ASP A 24 12.62 -23.57 6.90
N GLN A 25 12.82 -22.33 7.32
CA GLN A 25 11.76 -21.43 7.77
C GLN A 25 11.28 -20.41 6.71
N VAL A 26 12.10 -20.18 5.68
CA VAL A 26 11.80 -19.23 4.58
C VAL A 26 10.52 -19.64 3.85
N GLY A 27 9.57 -18.73 3.74
CA GLY A 27 8.29 -18.95 3.05
C GLY A 27 7.26 -19.77 3.84
N LYS A 28 7.54 -20.17 5.10
CA LYS A 28 6.55 -20.84 5.96
C LYS A 28 5.59 -19.84 6.64
N PHE A 29 6.12 -18.70 7.07
CA PHE A 29 5.38 -17.70 7.86
C PHE A 29 5.48 -16.29 7.31
N ASP A 30 6.21 -16.11 6.22
CA ASP A 30 6.40 -14.83 5.59
C ASP A 30 6.07 -14.90 4.10
N TRP A 31 5.61 -13.78 3.58
CA TRP A 31 5.22 -13.64 2.18
C TRP A 31 5.34 -12.18 1.76
N ARG A 32 5.55 -11.98 0.47
CA ARG A 32 5.63 -10.67 -0.17
C ARG A 32 4.66 -10.60 -1.33
N GLN A 33 3.92 -9.50 -1.41
CA GLN A 33 3.10 -9.15 -2.58
C GLN A 33 3.63 -7.88 -3.20
N GLN A 34 3.87 -7.93 -4.52
CA GLN A 34 4.45 -6.85 -5.28
C GLN A 34 3.40 -6.17 -6.18
N TYR A 35 3.36 -4.85 -6.12
CA TYR A 35 2.41 -4.02 -6.87
C TYR A 35 3.13 -2.98 -7.73
N VAL A 36 2.38 -2.38 -8.66
CA VAL A 36 2.86 -1.30 -9.55
C VAL A 36 2.04 -0.02 -9.40
N GLY A 37 0.79 -0.11 -8.94
CA GLY A 37 -0.12 1.04 -8.77
C GLY A 37 -1.04 1.31 -9.96
N LYS A 38 -1.74 2.45 -9.95
CA LYS A 38 -2.70 2.82 -10.99
C LYS A 38 -2.00 2.98 -12.34
N VAL A 39 -2.45 2.24 -13.35
CA VAL A 39 -1.87 2.27 -14.69
C VAL A 39 -2.26 3.56 -15.41
N ARG A 40 -1.26 4.30 -15.89
CA ARG A 40 -1.44 5.50 -16.73
C ARG A 40 -1.37 5.12 -18.21
N PHE A 41 -0.30 4.42 -18.58
CA PHE A 41 -0.04 3.95 -19.94
C PHE A 41 0.18 2.43 -19.96
N SER A 42 -0.30 1.77 -21.01
CA SER A 42 -0.04 0.35 -21.23
C SER A 42 0.20 0.05 -22.70
N HIS A 43 1.16 -0.81 -22.98
CA HIS A 43 1.40 -1.34 -24.31
C HIS A 43 1.60 -2.85 -24.27
N PHE A 44 0.99 -3.56 -25.21
CA PHE A 44 1.23 -4.98 -25.39
C PHE A 44 2.43 -5.19 -26.30
N ASP A 45 3.31 -6.12 -25.95
CA ASP A 45 4.38 -6.53 -26.85
C ASP A 45 3.79 -7.32 -28.02
N THR A 46 3.77 -6.67 -29.19
CA THR A 46 3.29 -7.21 -30.46
C THR A 46 4.43 -7.60 -31.40
N HIS A 47 5.69 -7.35 -31.03
CA HIS A 47 6.86 -7.62 -31.88
C HIS A 47 7.01 -9.11 -32.18
N MET A 48 6.69 -9.97 -31.20
CA MET A 48 6.52 -11.40 -31.42
C MET A 48 5.08 -11.80 -31.09
N GLN A 49 4.40 -12.48 -32.03
CA GLN A 49 3.04 -13.00 -31.79
C GLN A 49 2.94 -13.94 -30.57
N SER A 50 4.06 -14.55 -30.16
CA SER A 50 4.16 -15.39 -28.97
C SER A 50 4.53 -14.65 -27.69
N SER A 51 4.78 -13.34 -27.75
CA SER A 51 5.15 -12.57 -26.56
C SER A 51 4.03 -12.59 -25.54
N LYS A 52 4.44 -12.63 -24.27
CA LYS A 52 3.56 -12.79 -23.11
C LYS A 52 3.69 -11.59 -22.19
N LYS A 53 4.09 -10.44 -22.71
CA LYS A 53 4.45 -9.26 -21.93
C LYS A 53 3.46 -8.12 -22.16
N VAL A 54 3.07 -7.48 -21.06
CA VAL A 54 2.41 -6.18 -21.06
C VAL A 54 3.32 -5.20 -20.34
N LEU A 55 3.64 -4.10 -21.00
CA LEU A 55 4.41 -3.02 -20.42
C LEU A 55 3.46 -2.01 -19.81
N LEU A 56 3.75 -1.61 -18.58
CA LEU A 56 2.94 -0.68 -17.81
C LEU A 56 3.82 0.46 -17.30
N ALA A 57 3.29 1.68 -17.42
CA ALA A 57 3.77 2.84 -16.68
C ALA A 57 2.64 3.34 -15.77
N THR A 58 2.94 3.51 -14.50
CA THR A 58 1.94 3.83 -13.47
C THR A 58 2.11 5.23 -12.90
N GLU A 59 1.07 5.73 -12.22
CA GLU A 59 1.08 7.01 -11.51
C GLU A 59 2.04 7.03 -10.30
N ASN A 60 2.41 5.85 -9.79
CA ASN A 60 3.39 5.70 -8.71
C ASN A 60 4.85 5.69 -9.22
N ASN A 61 5.09 6.21 -10.42
CA ASN A 61 6.41 6.31 -11.04
C ASN A 61 7.08 4.93 -11.22
N VAL A 62 6.27 3.92 -11.54
CA VAL A 62 6.73 2.55 -11.77
C VAL A 62 6.64 2.20 -13.25
N PHE A 63 7.74 1.69 -13.80
CA PHE A 63 7.79 1.07 -15.11
C PHE A 63 8.00 -0.44 -14.98
N ALA A 64 7.11 -1.26 -15.53
CA ALA A 64 7.11 -2.70 -15.30
C ALA A 64 6.70 -3.51 -16.53
N ALA A 65 7.16 -4.76 -16.58
CA ALA A 65 6.65 -5.77 -17.50
C ALA A 65 5.91 -6.88 -16.75
N ILE A 66 4.65 -7.09 -17.09
CA ILE A 66 3.79 -8.13 -16.51
C ILE A 66 3.60 -9.29 -17.49
N ASN A 67 3.59 -10.51 -16.96
CA ASN A 67 3.25 -11.72 -17.69
C ASN A 67 1.75 -11.82 -17.94
N THR A 68 1.33 -11.78 -19.21
CA THR A 68 -0.07 -11.93 -19.62
C THR A 68 -0.74 -13.22 -19.15
N ARG A 69 0.01 -14.29 -18.84
CA ARG A 69 -0.54 -15.60 -18.45
C ARG A 69 -0.74 -15.77 -16.96
N THR A 70 0.15 -15.22 -16.14
CA THR A 70 0.14 -15.41 -14.68
C THR A 70 -0.19 -14.13 -13.93
N GLY A 71 0.02 -12.96 -14.54
CA GLY A 71 -0.06 -11.67 -13.87
C GLY A 71 1.18 -11.35 -13.04
N GLU A 72 2.23 -12.17 -13.07
CA GLU A 72 3.46 -11.92 -12.32
C GLU A 72 4.37 -10.91 -13.03
N LEU A 73 5.23 -10.25 -12.26
CA LEU A 73 6.23 -9.30 -12.78
C LEU A 73 7.42 -10.07 -13.37
N PHE A 74 7.85 -9.71 -14.57
CA PHE A 74 9.16 -10.11 -15.10
C PHE A 74 10.27 -9.24 -14.52
N TRP A 75 10.06 -7.93 -14.56
CA TRP A 75 10.93 -6.92 -14.00
C TRP A 75 10.12 -5.67 -13.69
N ARG A 76 10.65 -4.83 -12.80
CA ARG A 76 10.04 -3.58 -12.35
C ARG A 76 11.12 -2.59 -11.98
N HIS A 77 10.97 -1.36 -12.43
CA HIS A 77 11.78 -0.21 -12.08
C HIS A 77 10.90 0.81 -11.36
N VAL A 78 11.33 1.21 -10.16
CA VAL A 78 10.63 2.19 -9.33
C VAL A 78 11.50 3.44 -9.30
N ASP A 79 11.00 4.53 -9.87
CA ASP A 79 11.72 5.81 -9.85
C ASP A 79 11.41 6.60 -8.56
N LYS A 80 12.01 7.78 -8.42
CA LYS A 80 11.78 8.70 -7.31
C LYS A 80 10.30 9.01 -7.15
N ALA A 81 9.83 9.07 -5.90
CA ALA A 81 8.49 9.55 -5.60
C ALA A 81 8.35 11.05 -5.90
N GLY A 82 7.16 11.47 -6.34
CA GLY A 82 6.84 12.87 -6.65
C GLY A 82 6.98 13.23 -8.13
N GLN A 83 6.99 14.53 -8.43
CA GLN A 83 6.97 15.02 -9.81
C GLN A 83 8.27 14.72 -10.58
N GLU A 84 9.43 14.67 -9.90
CA GLU A 84 10.72 14.39 -10.55
C GLU A 84 10.77 13.04 -11.27
N GLY A 85 10.05 12.04 -10.75
CA GLY A 85 9.97 10.70 -11.32
C GLY A 85 8.69 10.45 -12.12
N SER A 86 7.84 11.46 -12.33
CA SER A 86 6.57 11.27 -13.03
C SER A 86 6.79 10.88 -14.47
N ILE A 87 6.12 9.82 -14.91
CA ILE A 87 6.19 9.35 -16.30
C ILE A 87 5.15 10.13 -17.11
N ASP A 88 5.62 11.01 -17.98
CA ASP A 88 4.79 11.92 -18.77
C ASP A 88 4.34 11.32 -20.09
N ALA A 89 5.22 10.54 -20.73
CA ALA A 89 4.91 9.82 -21.97
C ALA A 89 5.60 8.45 -22.01
N PHE A 90 4.92 7.48 -22.61
CA PHE A 90 5.44 6.15 -22.87
C PHE A 90 5.21 5.78 -24.34
N LEU A 91 6.30 5.57 -25.07
CA LEU A 91 6.31 5.19 -26.48
C LEU A 91 6.98 3.81 -26.62
N GLN A 92 6.44 2.94 -27.46
CA GLN A 92 7.03 1.63 -27.75
C GLN A 92 7.29 1.48 -29.24
N HIS A 93 8.51 1.04 -29.59
CA HIS A 93 8.84 0.60 -30.94
C HIS A 93 9.70 -0.67 -30.91
N GLY A 94 9.18 -1.76 -31.47
CA GLY A 94 9.90 -3.04 -31.48
C GLY A 94 10.26 -3.51 -30.07
N GLN A 95 11.56 -3.62 -29.80
CA GLN A 95 12.12 -4.04 -28.50
C GLN A 95 12.46 -2.88 -27.56
N ASP A 96 12.35 -1.64 -28.04
CA ASP A 96 12.70 -0.44 -27.28
C ASP A 96 11.45 0.22 -26.71
N ALA A 97 11.49 0.51 -25.42
CA ALA A 97 10.50 1.30 -24.70
C ALA A 97 11.10 2.64 -24.30
N VAL A 98 10.57 3.74 -24.85
CA VAL A 98 11.03 5.09 -24.60
C VAL A 98 10.11 5.77 -23.59
N LEU A 99 10.69 6.32 -22.53
CA LEU A 99 10.01 7.03 -21.47
C LEU A 99 10.50 8.47 -21.38
N VAL A 100 9.55 9.40 -21.23
CA VAL A 100 9.80 10.79 -20.87
C VAL A 100 9.42 10.97 -19.41
N VAL A 101 10.35 11.46 -18.58
CA VAL A 101 10.23 11.50 -17.12
C VAL A 101 10.55 12.89 -16.58
N GLY A 102 9.81 13.30 -15.55
CA GLY A 102 10.11 14.46 -14.72
C GLY A 102 9.80 15.79 -15.39
N ASP A 103 8.58 15.95 -15.93
CA ASP A 103 8.15 17.09 -16.75
C ASP A 103 9.06 17.27 -17.98
N GLY A 104 9.42 16.15 -18.61
CA GLY A 104 10.31 16.12 -19.77
C GLY A 104 11.77 16.44 -19.49
N ARG A 105 12.24 16.35 -18.25
CA ARG A 105 13.65 16.58 -17.91
C ARG A 105 14.55 15.43 -18.37
N VAL A 106 14.06 14.19 -18.39
CA VAL A 106 14.85 13.00 -18.71
C VAL A 106 14.15 12.18 -19.80
N LEU A 107 14.93 11.72 -20.77
CA LEU A 107 14.49 10.76 -21.79
C LEU A 107 15.30 9.47 -21.64
N ARG A 108 14.60 8.34 -21.50
CA ARG A 108 15.20 7.01 -21.31
C ARG A 108 14.70 6.02 -22.34
N SER A 109 15.57 5.13 -22.78
CA SER A 109 15.20 3.96 -23.57
C SER A 109 15.54 2.68 -22.83
N TRP A 110 14.61 1.73 -22.81
CA TRP A 110 14.71 0.46 -22.10
C TRP A 110 14.56 -0.72 -23.06
N ASP A 111 15.35 -1.76 -22.87
CA ASP A 111 15.12 -3.05 -23.50
C ASP A 111 13.99 -3.79 -22.77
N ILE A 112 12.92 -4.07 -23.51
CA ILE A 112 11.73 -4.78 -23.03
C ILE A 112 12.03 -6.23 -22.62
N ASN A 113 13.09 -6.83 -23.19
CA ASN A 113 13.42 -8.22 -22.95
C ASN A 113 14.00 -8.45 -21.57
N ILE A 114 15.09 -7.76 -21.27
CA ILE A 114 15.84 -7.87 -20.03
C ILE A 114 15.29 -6.93 -18.96
N GLY A 115 14.68 -5.81 -19.37
CA GLY A 115 14.42 -4.68 -18.48
C GLY A 115 15.69 -3.87 -18.21
N GLY A 116 16.68 -3.93 -19.10
CA GLY A 116 17.90 -3.13 -19.00
C GLY A 116 17.69 -1.72 -19.55
N LEU A 117 18.41 -0.74 -19.03
CA LEU A 117 18.48 0.60 -19.62
C LEU A 117 19.43 0.58 -20.81
N ASN A 118 18.96 0.99 -21.99
CA ASN A 118 19.79 1.14 -23.19
C ASN A 118 20.60 2.44 -23.12
N TRP A 119 19.91 3.55 -22.88
CA TRP A 119 20.51 4.88 -22.75
C TRP A 119 19.58 5.82 -21.97
N GLU A 120 20.18 6.87 -21.39
CA GLU A 120 19.50 7.96 -20.68
C GLU A 120 20.16 9.29 -21.04
N ILE A 121 19.35 10.28 -21.35
CA ILE A 121 19.78 11.65 -21.62
C ILE A 121 18.98 12.64 -20.78
N VAL A 122 19.63 13.74 -20.41
CA VAL A 122 18.98 14.88 -19.76
C VAL A 122 18.64 15.91 -20.81
N LEU A 123 17.36 16.25 -20.91
CA LEU A 123 16.86 17.28 -21.81
C LEU A 123 16.90 18.66 -21.13
N ASP A 124 16.82 19.72 -21.93
CA ASP A 124 16.83 21.11 -21.42
C ASP A 124 15.68 21.41 -20.46
N SER A 125 15.77 22.48 -19.69
CA SER A 125 14.67 22.89 -18.82
C SER A 125 13.48 23.39 -19.64
N GLY A 126 12.27 22.98 -19.28
CA GLY A 126 11.04 23.44 -19.91
C GLY A 126 9.93 22.41 -19.72
N SER A 127 8.69 22.88 -19.60
CA SER A 127 7.54 22.02 -19.37
C SER A 127 7.26 21.15 -20.59
N PHE A 128 7.04 19.86 -20.35
CA PHE A 128 6.73 18.87 -21.36
C PHE A 128 5.30 19.05 -21.89
N GLN A 129 5.13 18.87 -23.19
CA GLN A 129 3.83 18.99 -23.85
C GLN A 129 3.44 17.67 -24.54
N SER A 130 4.32 17.15 -25.41
CA SER A 130 4.06 15.92 -26.15
C SER A 130 5.36 15.28 -26.65
N ALA A 131 5.31 13.97 -26.90
CA ALA A 131 6.37 13.24 -27.56
C ALA A 131 5.79 12.26 -28.56
N CYS A 132 6.47 12.08 -29.69
CA CYS A 132 6.09 11.10 -30.69
C CYS A 132 7.31 10.42 -31.32
N LEU A 133 7.10 9.23 -31.85
CA LEU A 133 8.09 8.53 -32.66
C LEU A 133 8.04 9.06 -34.09
N VAL A 134 9.21 9.34 -34.66
CA VAL A 134 9.34 9.89 -36.00
C VAL A 134 10.03 8.88 -36.90
N GLY A 135 9.35 8.55 -38.00
CA GLY A 135 9.83 7.61 -39.01
C GLY A 135 9.90 8.22 -40.39
N GLN A 136 10.73 7.61 -41.24
CA GLN A 136 10.87 7.95 -42.66
C GLN A 136 11.02 6.65 -43.44
N GLN A 137 10.26 6.49 -44.53
CA GLN A 137 10.30 5.29 -45.38
C GLN A 137 10.12 3.98 -44.59
N ASP A 138 9.03 3.88 -43.80
CA ASP A 138 8.70 2.72 -42.95
C ASP A 138 9.69 2.40 -41.81
N ASN A 139 10.73 3.21 -41.60
CA ASN A 139 11.71 3.00 -40.53
C ASN A 139 11.66 4.12 -39.49
N VAL A 140 11.45 3.75 -38.22
CA VAL A 140 11.43 4.70 -37.08
C VAL A 140 12.85 4.85 -36.56
N LYS A 141 13.43 6.05 -36.71
CA LYS A 141 14.82 6.33 -36.32
C LYS A 141 14.94 7.37 -35.22
N HIS A 142 13.90 8.18 -35.03
CA HIS A 142 13.98 9.37 -34.20
C HIS A 142 12.81 9.46 -33.22
N VAL A 143 13.02 10.24 -32.16
CA VAL A 143 12.02 10.60 -31.16
C VAL A 143 11.96 12.13 -31.13
N ALA A 144 10.77 12.69 -31.39
CA ALA A 144 10.53 14.11 -31.23
C ALA A 144 9.96 14.38 -29.84
N VAL A 145 10.52 15.36 -29.15
CA VAL A 145 10.07 15.82 -27.84
C VAL A 145 9.76 17.30 -27.93
N LEU A 146 8.50 17.65 -27.66
CA LEU A 146 8.01 19.02 -27.64
C LEU A 146 7.89 19.51 -26.20
N LYS A 147 8.50 20.66 -25.98
CA LYS A 147 8.37 21.45 -24.77
C LYS A 147 7.70 22.76 -25.14
N LYS A 148 7.28 23.51 -24.11
CA LYS A 148 6.61 24.80 -24.30
C LYS A 148 7.39 25.79 -25.18
N THR A 149 8.73 25.80 -25.10
CA THR A 149 9.58 26.79 -25.78
C THR A 149 10.34 26.25 -26.99
N ALA A 150 10.54 24.93 -27.07
CA ALA A 150 11.41 24.33 -28.08
C ALA A 150 10.95 22.91 -28.43
N ILE A 151 11.26 22.50 -29.65
CA ILE A 151 11.12 21.13 -30.13
C ILE A 151 12.51 20.53 -30.35
N SER A 152 12.71 19.30 -29.92
CA SER A 152 13.99 18.58 -30.05
C SER A 152 13.79 17.22 -30.70
N LEU A 153 14.75 16.81 -31.52
CA LEU A 153 14.74 15.52 -32.19
C LEU A 153 15.96 14.71 -31.77
N HIS A 154 15.73 13.49 -31.31
CA HIS A 154 16.76 12.59 -30.77
C HIS A 154 16.81 11.28 -31.54
N TYR A 155 17.99 10.67 -31.65
CA TYR A 155 18.13 9.34 -32.25
C TYR A 155 17.61 8.25 -31.29
N LEU A 156 16.79 7.33 -31.81
CA LEU A 156 16.22 6.24 -31.01
C LEU A 156 17.28 5.24 -30.50
N SER A 157 18.36 5.05 -31.26
CA SER A 157 19.39 4.04 -30.95
C SER A 157 20.33 4.41 -29.81
N ASN A 158 20.65 5.70 -29.65
CA ASN A 158 21.66 6.17 -28.69
C ASN A 158 21.20 7.39 -27.86
N GLY A 159 20.03 7.96 -28.15
CA GLY A 159 19.50 9.13 -27.47
C GLY A 159 20.21 10.43 -27.81
N HIS A 160 21.22 10.45 -28.68
CA HIS A 160 21.88 11.71 -29.00
C HIS A 160 20.92 12.68 -29.69
N GLN A 161 21.01 13.96 -29.33
CA GLN A 161 20.27 15.02 -29.98
C GLN A 161 20.78 15.18 -31.42
N LYS A 162 19.86 15.12 -32.39
CA LYS A 162 20.13 15.45 -33.79
C LYS A 162 20.11 16.96 -33.98
N TRP A 163 19.02 17.59 -33.55
CA TRP A 163 18.83 19.05 -33.57
C TRP A 163 17.82 19.48 -32.49
N ILE A 164 17.84 20.77 -32.18
CA ILE A 164 16.87 21.43 -31.31
C ILE A 164 16.55 22.79 -31.92
N GLU A 165 15.28 23.13 -31.98
CA GLU A 165 14.80 24.38 -32.56
C GLU A 165 13.81 25.06 -31.62
N ASN A 166 13.89 26.39 -31.56
CA ASN A 166 12.97 27.19 -30.77
C ASN A 166 11.63 27.35 -31.51
N LEU A 167 10.54 27.29 -30.76
CA LEU A 167 9.21 27.45 -31.33
C LEU A 167 8.92 28.94 -31.63
N PRO A 168 8.37 29.27 -32.80
CA PRO A 168 7.93 30.63 -33.11
C PRO A 168 6.87 31.11 -32.11
N GLU A 169 6.96 32.36 -31.64
CA GLU A 169 5.92 32.97 -30.81
C GLU A 169 5.54 32.17 -29.54
N SER A 170 6.51 31.45 -28.94
CA SER A 170 6.29 30.56 -27.79
C SER A 170 5.69 31.22 -26.53
N ASP A 171 5.74 32.56 -26.44
CA ASP A 171 5.14 33.30 -25.34
C ASP A 171 3.62 33.42 -25.47
N THR A 172 3.11 33.41 -26.70
CA THR A 172 1.68 33.59 -27.00
C THR A 172 1.01 32.30 -27.46
N VAL A 173 1.72 31.48 -28.23
CA VAL A 173 1.21 30.22 -28.77
C VAL A 173 1.54 29.08 -27.81
N ASP A 174 0.52 28.36 -27.35
CA ASP A 174 0.70 27.16 -26.55
C ASP A 174 0.80 25.93 -27.45
N TYR A 175 2.03 25.45 -27.68
CA TYR A 175 2.30 24.26 -28.49
C TYR A 175 2.04 22.98 -27.70
N GLN A 176 1.05 22.19 -28.12
CA GLN A 176 0.53 21.07 -27.33
C GLN A 176 0.78 19.71 -27.98
N VAL A 177 0.80 19.59 -29.31
CA VAL A 177 0.83 18.28 -29.99
C VAL A 177 1.96 18.20 -31.02
N VAL A 178 2.65 17.06 -31.06
CA VAL A 178 3.58 16.72 -32.14
C VAL A 178 3.05 15.55 -32.95
N TYR A 179 3.12 15.68 -34.27
CA TYR A 179 2.69 14.65 -35.21
C TYR A 179 3.76 14.40 -36.28
N SER A 180 3.88 13.14 -36.71
CA SER A 180 4.70 12.72 -37.84
C SER A 180 3.93 11.66 -38.64
N GLY A 181 3.78 11.90 -39.95
CA GLY A 181 3.06 11.01 -40.86
C GLY A 181 3.95 10.08 -41.68
N GLY A 182 5.27 10.06 -41.43
CA GLY A 182 6.22 9.23 -42.19
C GLY A 182 6.81 9.89 -43.45
N ASN A 183 6.44 11.13 -43.72
CA ASN A 183 6.84 11.92 -44.90
C ASN A 183 8.20 12.63 -44.75
N GLY A 184 8.92 12.41 -43.64
CA GLY A 184 10.19 13.10 -43.35
C GLY A 184 10.03 14.50 -42.77
N GLU A 185 8.82 14.85 -42.31
CA GLU A 185 8.50 16.12 -41.67
C GLU A 185 7.90 15.88 -40.27
N VAL A 186 8.10 16.84 -39.38
CA VAL A 186 7.52 16.86 -38.02
C VAL A 186 6.63 18.09 -37.87
N TYR A 187 5.39 17.87 -37.46
CA TYR A 187 4.38 18.89 -37.30
C TYR A 187 4.25 19.23 -35.81
N ALA A 188 4.47 20.50 -35.46
CA ALA A 188 4.18 21.05 -34.14
C ALA A 188 2.89 21.88 -34.23
N LEU A 189 1.89 21.49 -33.45
CA LEU A 189 0.57 22.12 -33.40
C LEU A 189 0.44 22.91 -32.10
N GLY A 190 0.15 24.20 -32.21
CA GLY A 190 -0.12 25.06 -31.07
C GLY A 190 -1.41 25.85 -31.22
N VAL A 191 -1.97 26.28 -30.10
CA VAL A 191 -3.21 27.05 -30.03
C VAL A 191 -2.98 28.32 -29.23
N VAL A 192 -3.55 29.42 -29.72
CA VAL A 192 -3.81 30.60 -28.91
C VAL A 192 -5.28 30.50 -28.50
N PRO A 193 -5.59 30.27 -27.20
CA PRO A 193 -6.96 30.03 -26.77
C PRO A 193 -7.91 31.11 -27.27
N HIS A 194 -9.01 30.69 -27.88
CA HIS A 194 -10.04 31.56 -28.45
C HIS A 194 -9.58 32.52 -29.57
N SER A 195 -8.49 32.18 -30.28
CA SER A 195 -7.99 32.99 -31.40
C SER A 195 -7.71 32.14 -32.64
N HIS A 196 -6.58 31.45 -32.69
CA HIS A 196 -6.10 30.74 -33.87
C HIS A 196 -5.20 29.56 -33.49
N ILE A 197 -5.02 28.65 -34.43
CA ILE A 197 -4.11 27.50 -34.35
C ILE A 197 -2.89 27.82 -35.21
N THR A 198 -1.71 27.60 -34.66
CA THR A 198 -0.43 27.76 -35.35
C THR A 198 0.18 26.39 -35.59
N ILE A 199 0.50 26.10 -36.85
CA ILE A 199 1.08 24.85 -37.31
C ILE A 199 2.47 25.17 -37.84
N VAL A 200 3.47 24.50 -37.30
CA VAL A 200 4.86 24.64 -37.75
C VAL A 200 5.38 23.29 -38.20
N VAL A 201 5.92 23.24 -39.41
CA VAL A 201 6.44 22.02 -40.04
C VAL A 201 7.95 22.11 -40.09
N TYR A 202 8.62 21.13 -39.48
CA TYR A 202 10.07 21.03 -39.40
C TYR A 202 10.58 19.88 -40.27
N SER A 203 11.70 20.10 -40.96
CA SER A 203 12.42 19.05 -41.67
C SER A 203 13.11 18.09 -40.68
N VAL A 204 12.94 16.78 -40.86
CA VAL A 204 13.62 15.78 -40.02
C VAL A 204 15.15 15.82 -40.19
N GLU A 205 15.65 16.24 -41.35
CA GLU A 205 17.09 16.23 -41.62
C GLU A 205 17.84 17.35 -40.92
N ASP A 206 17.41 18.59 -41.15
CA ASP A 206 18.18 19.78 -40.75
C ASP A 206 17.50 20.61 -39.66
N GLY A 207 16.24 20.29 -39.31
CA GLY A 207 15.46 21.07 -38.33
C GLY A 207 14.90 22.37 -38.89
N GLU A 208 15.14 22.73 -40.16
CA GLU A 208 14.61 23.97 -40.72
C GLU A 208 13.08 23.97 -40.77
N VAL A 209 12.49 25.15 -40.50
CA VAL A 209 11.04 25.38 -40.64
C VAL A 209 10.68 25.42 -42.12
N VAL A 210 10.03 24.36 -42.59
CA VAL A 210 9.55 24.22 -43.98
C VAL A 210 8.34 25.10 -44.21
N LYS A 211 7.41 25.14 -43.25
CA LYS A 211 6.14 25.84 -43.38
C LYS A 211 5.62 26.28 -42.01
N GLN A 212 5.07 27.49 -41.96
CA GLN A 212 4.31 27.99 -40.81
C GLN A 212 2.94 28.47 -41.31
N ILE A 213 1.87 27.99 -40.68
CA ILE A 213 0.48 28.29 -41.04
C ILE A 213 -0.24 28.74 -39.77
N SER A 214 -1.04 29.81 -39.87
CA SER A 214 -1.98 30.21 -38.83
C SER A 214 -3.40 30.09 -39.37
N VAL A 215 -4.28 29.44 -38.62
CA VAL A 215 -5.68 29.16 -38.99
C VAL A 215 -6.59 29.67 -37.89
N GLU A 216 -7.54 30.54 -38.24
CA GLU A 216 -8.49 31.10 -37.27
C GLU A 216 -9.39 30.01 -36.65
N ALA A 217 -9.42 29.95 -35.32
CA ALA A 217 -10.18 28.96 -34.54
C ALA A 217 -10.63 29.57 -33.20
N PRO A 218 -11.54 30.56 -33.20
CA PRO A 218 -11.95 31.30 -31.99
C PRO A 218 -12.73 30.45 -30.98
N TRP A 219 -13.22 29.30 -31.40
CA TRP A 219 -13.97 28.36 -30.58
C TRP A 219 -13.06 27.36 -29.83
N LEU A 220 -11.80 27.18 -30.27
CA LEU A 220 -10.89 26.18 -29.70
C LEU A 220 -10.09 26.76 -28.52
N SER A 221 -9.95 25.96 -27.46
CA SER A 221 -9.12 26.28 -26.29
C SER A 221 -7.96 25.30 -26.10
N ASP A 222 -8.19 24.00 -26.35
CA ASP A 222 -7.22 22.92 -26.13
C ASP A 222 -7.26 21.92 -27.30
N ILE A 223 -6.11 21.67 -27.93
CA ILE A 223 -5.96 20.72 -29.04
C ILE A 223 -5.91 19.28 -28.51
N GLN A 224 -5.23 19.00 -27.40
CA GLN A 224 -5.07 17.64 -26.89
C GLN A 224 -6.40 17.03 -26.45
N ALA A 225 -7.28 17.83 -25.85
CA ALA A 225 -8.57 17.35 -25.37
C ALA A 225 -9.61 17.18 -26.48
N SER A 226 -9.59 18.04 -27.51
CA SER A 226 -10.68 18.17 -28.47
C SER A 226 -10.34 17.72 -29.89
N CYS A 227 -9.07 17.52 -30.22
CA CYS A 227 -8.63 17.22 -31.58
C CYS A 227 -7.83 15.91 -31.68
N ALA A 228 -7.91 15.28 -32.85
CA ALA A 228 -7.09 14.14 -33.23
C ALA A 228 -6.71 14.24 -34.70
N VAL A 229 -5.49 13.79 -35.03
CA VAL A 229 -5.04 13.65 -36.43
C VAL A 229 -5.55 12.32 -36.98
N VAL A 230 -6.15 12.37 -38.16
CA VAL A 230 -6.83 11.26 -38.85
C VAL A 230 -6.36 11.21 -40.31
N ASP A 231 -6.32 10.01 -40.91
CA ASP A 231 -5.96 9.79 -42.32
C ASP A 231 -4.60 10.43 -42.70
N GLN A 232 -4.46 10.98 -43.91
CA GLN A 232 -3.27 11.64 -44.41
C GLN A 232 -3.09 13.06 -43.83
N GLY A 233 -2.96 13.16 -42.50
CA GLY A 233 -2.63 14.42 -41.83
C GLY A 233 -3.80 15.40 -41.75
N ILE A 234 -5.03 14.90 -41.57
CA ILE A 234 -6.20 15.76 -41.37
C ILE A 234 -6.45 15.93 -39.86
N LEU A 235 -6.30 17.15 -39.36
CA LEU A 235 -6.64 17.50 -37.99
C LEU A 235 -8.16 17.63 -37.89
N THR A 236 -8.77 16.69 -37.16
CA THR A 236 -10.20 16.70 -36.85
C THR A 236 -10.40 17.15 -35.41
N CYS A 237 -11.29 18.09 -35.19
CA CYS A 237 -11.58 18.66 -33.88
C CYS A 237 -13.09 18.72 -33.63
N VAL A 238 -13.52 18.56 -32.38
CA VAL A 238 -14.92 18.73 -32.01
C VAL A 238 -15.10 19.95 -31.13
N ASP A 239 -16.12 20.74 -31.43
CA ASP A 239 -16.55 21.81 -30.54
C ASP A 239 -17.85 21.43 -29.84
N SER A 240 -17.84 21.58 -28.50
CA SER A 240 -19.00 21.37 -27.66
C SER A 240 -20.01 22.53 -27.73
N ALA A 241 -19.57 23.76 -28.01
CA ALA A 241 -20.45 24.94 -28.01
C ALA A 241 -21.25 25.04 -29.32
N THR A 242 -20.58 24.89 -30.47
CA THR A 242 -21.23 24.91 -31.79
C THR A 242 -21.72 23.53 -32.23
N VAL A 243 -21.47 22.47 -31.46
CA VAL A 243 -21.88 21.07 -31.74
C VAL A 243 -21.53 20.71 -33.19
N SER A 244 -20.29 20.99 -33.57
CA SER A 244 -19.77 20.86 -34.94
C SER A 244 -18.41 20.19 -34.94
N LEU A 245 -18.11 19.46 -36.01
CA LEU A 245 -16.78 18.94 -36.32
C LEU A 245 -16.05 19.93 -37.22
N TYR A 246 -14.81 20.26 -36.89
CA TYR A 246 -13.93 21.06 -37.71
C TYR A 246 -12.84 20.15 -38.27
N MET A 247 -12.57 20.25 -39.56
CA MET A 247 -11.49 19.52 -40.21
C MET A 247 -10.51 20.49 -40.86
N LEU A 248 -9.23 20.19 -40.75
CA LEU A 248 -8.15 20.93 -41.36
C LEU A 248 -7.14 19.97 -41.97
N ASP A 249 -6.94 20.06 -43.28
CA ASP A 249 -5.81 19.40 -43.94
C ASP A 249 -4.51 20.16 -43.62
N LEU A 250 -3.60 19.51 -42.89
CA LEU A 250 -2.32 20.11 -42.46
C LEU A 250 -1.38 20.42 -43.64
N HIS A 251 -1.57 19.78 -44.79
CA HIS A 251 -0.71 19.95 -45.96
C HIS A 251 -1.17 21.11 -46.85
N VAL A 252 -2.47 21.22 -47.13
CA VAL A 252 -3.00 22.06 -48.23
C VAL A 252 -3.83 23.25 -47.75
N GLN A 253 -4.68 23.09 -46.72
CA GLN A 253 -5.74 24.05 -46.42
C GLN A 253 -5.31 25.14 -45.43
N SER A 254 -5.85 26.35 -45.61
CA SER A 254 -5.66 27.51 -44.72
C SER A 254 -6.91 27.88 -43.91
N GLN A 255 -8.02 27.16 -44.09
CA GLN A 255 -9.28 27.37 -43.37
C GLN A 255 -9.85 26.04 -42.93
N MET A 256 -10.46 26.01 -41.74
CA MET A 256 -11.16 24.84 -41.22
C MET A 256 -12.53 24.69 -41.88
N THR A 257 -12.84 23.49 -42.35
CA THR A 257 -14.18 23.15 -42.84
C THR A 257 -15.06 22.73 -41.66
N GLN A 258 -16.13 23.49 -41.41
CA GLN A 258 -17.12 23.18 -40.38
C GLN A 258 -18.18 22.21 -40.92
N ILE A 259 -18.41 21.12 -40.19
CA ILE A 259 -19.47 20.14 -40.45
C ILE A 259 -20.35 20.07 -39.20
N PRO A 260 -21.59 20.60 -39.23
CA PRO A 260 -22.50 20.50 -38.10
C PRO A 260 -22.85 19.04 -37.79
N LEU A 261 -22.77 18.61 -36.53
CA LEU A 261 -23.11 17.24 -36.13
C LEU A 261 -24.57 16.88 -36.45
N GLN A 262 -25.47 17.88 -36.40
CA GLN A 262 -26.87 17.76 -36.79
C GLN A 262 -27.05 17.32 -38.26
N SER A 263 -26.17 17.78 -39.16
CA SER A 263 -26.21 17.40 -40.57
C SER A 263 -25.88 15.92 -40.79
N LEU A 264 -25.14 15.31 -39.85
CA LEU A 264 -24.81 13.90 -39.81
C LEU A 264 -25.84 13.08 -38.99
N GLY A 265 -26.87 13.73 -38.43
CA GLY A 265 -27.89 13.10 -37.59
C GLY A 265 -27.42 12.79 -36.17
N PHE A 266 -26.40 13.48 -35.68
CA PHE A 266 -25.80 13.25 -34.36
C PHE A 266 -26.24 14.30 -33.34
N GLU A 267 -26.58 13.85 -32.13
CA GLU A 267 -26.92 14.69 -30.99
C GLU A 267 -25.99 14.37 -29.81
N ALA A 268 -25.30 15.38 -29.30
CA ALA A 268 -24.47 15.26 -28.10
C ALA A 268 -25.32 15.32 -26.83
N ALA A 269 -24.90 14.60 -25.78
CA ALA A 269 -25.56 14.68 -24.48
C ALA A 269 -25.39 16.09 -23.87
N PRO A 270 -26.44 16.64 -23.21
CA PRO A 270 -26.38 17.99 -22.66
C PRO A 270 -25.29 18.08 -21.57
N GLY A 271 -24.37 19.04 -21.71
CA GLY A 271 -23.26 19.26 -20.77
C GLY A 271 -22.11 18.27 -20.88
N PHE A 272 -22.07 17.42 -21.90
CA PHE A 272 -20.95 16.52 -22.18
C PHE A 272 -20.00 17.15 -23.20
N HIS A 273 -18.69 17.07 -22.97
CA HIS A 273 -17.67 17.50 -23.93
C HIS A 273 -17.30 16.31 -24.85
N PRO A 274 -17.62 16.38 -26.16
CA PRO A 274 -17.27 15.31 -27.07
C PRO A 274 -15.75 15.12 -27.19
N ALA A 275 -15.32 13.87 -27.38
CA ALA A 275 -13.91 13.52 -27.54
C ALA A 275 -13.69 12.65 -28.78
N LEU A 276 -12.49 12.77 -29.37
CA LEU A 276 -12.06 11.99 -30.53
C LEU A 276 -11.00 10.99 -30.13
N VAL A 277 -11.07 9.79 -30.70
CA VAL A 277 -10.03 8.77 -30.55
C VAL A 277 -9.63 8.27 -31.94
N SER A 278 -8.40 8.58 -32.35
CA SER A 278 -7.78 8.03 -33.55
C SER A 278 -6.73 6.98 -33.20
N THR A 279 -6.21 6.29 -34.20
CA THR A 279 -5.18 5.26 -34.03
C THR A 279 -4.13 5.37 -35.13
N GLN A 280 -2.86 5.28 -34.73
CA GLN A 280 -1.71 5.23 -35.63
C GLN A 280 -0.89 3.98 -35.32
N PRO A 281 -1.18 2.84 -35.97
CA PRO A 281 -0.52 1.57 -35.64
C PRO A 281 0.99 1.56 -35.91
N ASN A 282 1.43 2.29 -36.94
CA ASN A 282 2.84 2.45 -37.27
C ASN A 282 3.17 3.96 -37.33
N PRO A 283 4.04 4.50 -36.46
CA PRO A 283 4.45 5.90 -36.48
C PRO A 283 5.11 6.37 -37.79
N ALA A 284 5.62 5.43 -38.61
CA ALA A 284 6.19 5.73 -39.92
C ALA A 284 5.15 5.80 -41.06
N ARG A 285 3.85 5.62 -40.74
CA ARG A 285 2.72 5.70 -41.68
C ARG A 285 1.67 6.68 -41.14
N PRO A 286 0.82 7.26 -42.00
CA PRO A 286 -0.27 8.11 -41.53
C PRO A 286 -1.23 7.33 -40.61
N PRO A 287 -1.92 8.03 -39.69
CA PRO A 287 -3.05 7.49 -38.93
C PRO A 287 -4.11 6.88 -39.85
N LEU A 288 -4.93 6.00 -39.29
CA LEU A 288 -6.04 5.42 -40.05
C LEU A 288 -7.14 6.46 -40.32
N SER A 289 -7.90 6.24 -41.39
CA SER A 289 -9.07 7.04 -41.75
C SER A 289 -10.24 6.84 -40.80
N GLU A 290 -10.25 5.75 -40.04
CA GLU A 290 -11.28 5.42 -39.07
C GLU A 290 -10.96 5.99 -37.68
N PHE A 291 -11.96 6.56 -37.05
CA PHE A 291 -11.84 7.14 -35.71
C PHE A 291 -13.16 7.02 -34.94
N PHE A 292 -13.07 7.10 -33.61
CA PHE A 292 -14.24 7.17 -32.75
C PHE A 292 -14.58 8.61 -32.39
N LEU A 293 -15.88 8.89 -32.35
CA LEU A 293 -16.44 10.11 -31.78
C LEU A 293 -17.31 9.73 -30.57
N GLN A 294 -16.97 10.27 -29.40
CA GLN A 294 -17.76 10.13 -28.18
C GLN A 294 -18.74 11.30 -28.06
N LEU A 295 -20.04 11.01 -28.02
CA LEU A 295 -21.10 12.02 -27.91
C LEU A 295 -21.74 12.10 -26.50
N GLY A 296 -21.50 11.07 -25.69
CA GLY A 296 -21.97 10.98 -24.31
C GLY A 296 -21.21 9.92 -23.54
N PRO A 297 -21.49 9.74 -22.23
CA PRO A 297 -20.78 8.78 -21.40
C PRO A 297 -20.95 7.32 -21.84
N GLU A 298 -22.09 6.98 -22.45
CA GLU A 298 -22.37 5.64 -22.99
C GLU A 298 -22.68 5.62 -24.49
N HIS A 299 -22.22 6.62 -25.24
CA HIS A 299 -22.54 6.77 -26.67
C HIS A 299 -21.30 7.07 -27.50
N TYR A 300 -20.94 6.10 -28.35
CA TYR A 300 -19.79 6.18 -29.26
C TYR A 300 -20.23 5.89 -30.70
N LEU A 301 -19.59 6.59 -31.64
CA LEU A 301 -19.76 6.39 -33.07
C LEU A 301 -18.43 6.00 -33.70
N LEU A 302 -18.43 4.99 -34.57
CA LEU A 302 -17.30 4.69 -35.44
C LEU A 302 -17.52 5.36 -36.79
N LEU A 303 -16.64 6.28 -37.12
CA LEU A 303 -16.67 7.11 -38.33
C LEU A 303 -15.48 6.79 -39.21
N GLN A 304 -15.62 7.01 -40.51
CA GLN A 304 -14.55 6.90 -41.50
C GLN A 304 -14.48 8.19 -42.31
N LEU A 305 -13.28 8.72 -42.48
CA LEU A 305 -13.02 9.85 -43.36
C LEU A 305 -12.67 9.32 -44.76
N ASN A 306 -13.49 9.64 -45.75
CA ASN A 306 -13.25 9.23 -47.14
C ASN A 306 -13.32 10.45 -48.05
N ASN A 307 -12.17 10.86 -48.61
CA ASN A 307 -12.04 12.01 -49.52
C ASN A 307 -12.70 13.30 -48.97
N GLY A 308 -12.52 13.59 -47.68
CA GLY A 308 -13.08 14.78 -47.02
C GLY A 308 -14.56 14.68 -46.62
N GLN A 309 -15.22 13.53 -46.82
CA GLN A 309 -16.56 13.26 -46.30
C GLN A 309 -16.50 12.29 -45.13
N ILE A 310 -17.28 12.58 -44.08
CA ILE A 310 -17.41 11.72 -42.91
C ILE A 310 -18.54 10.72 -43.15
N VAL A 311 -18.22 9.43 -43.11
CA VAL A 311 -19.18 8.34 -43.27
C VAL A 311 -19.36 7.63 -41.92
N THR A 312 -20.61 7.48 -41.49
CA THR A 312 -20.95 6.71 -40.30
C THR A 312 -20.89 5.22 -40.60
N LEU A 313 -19.92 4.52 -40.03
CA LEU A 313 -19.83 3.05 -40.17
C LEU A 313 -20.75 2.36 -39.18
N ARG A 314 -20.77 2.83 -37.93
CA ARG A 314 -21.61 2.22 -36.88
C ARG A 314 -21.90 3.15 -35.71
N ASP A 315 -23.10 3.03 -35.18
CA ASP A 315 -23.55 3.68 -33.95
C ASP A 315 -23.61 2.67 -32.80
N PHE A 316 -22.97 2.99 -31.68
CA PHE A 316 -22.94 2.16 -30.47
C PHE A 316 -23.68 2.84 -29.31
N LYS A 317 -24.91 2.40 -29.08
CA LYS A 317 -25.78 2.86 -28.01
C LYS A 317 -26.51 1.67 -27.35
N PRO A 318 -26.14 1.23 -26.13
CA PRO A 318 -25.11 1.78 -25.23
C PRO A 318 -23.70 1.17 -25.42
N ALA A 319 -22.64 1.98 -25.24
CA ALA A 319 -21.24 1.56 -25.17
C ALA A 319 -20.47 2.35 -24.11
N MET A 320 -19.86 1.66 -23.15
CA MET A 320 -19.11 2.27 -22.04
C MET A 320 -17.69 2.67 -22.44
N LEU A 321 -16.92 1.74 -23.01
CA LEU A 321 -15.53 1.96 -23.42
C LEU A 321 -15.27 1.39 -24.80
N VAL A 322 -14.34 2.03 -25.52
CA VAL A 322 -13.86 1.60 -26.84
C VAL A 322 -12.33 1.59 -26.87
N SER A 323 -11.75 0.73 -27.70
CA SER A 323 -10.30 0.70 -27.95
C SER A 323 -10.03 0.17 -29.35
N PHE A 324 -9.05 0.75 -30.04
CA PHE A 324 -8.47 0.16 -31.23
C PHE A 324 -7.42 -0.89 -30.87
N ALA A 325 -7.24 -1.87 -31.75
CA ALA A 325 -6.11 -2.79 -31.74
C ALA A 325 -5.79 -3.24 -33.16
N THR A 326 -4.50 -3.40 -33.46
CA THR A 326 -4.03 -3.81 -34.78
C THR A 326 -3.21 -5.09 -34.68
N THR A 327 -3.43 -6.04 -35.58
CA THR A 327 -2.68 -7.29 -35.67
C THR A 327 -2.31 -7.58 -37.12
N GLY A 328 -1.03 -7.44 -37.46
CA GLY A 328 -0.60 -7.45 -38.85
C GLY A 328 -1.25 -6.28 -39.60
N GLU A 329 -1.97 -6.58 -40.69
CA GLU A 329 -2.70 -5.58 -41.47
C GLU A 329 -4.14 -5.36 -41.00
N LYS A 330 -4.69 -6.24 -40.15
CA LYS A 330 -6.09 -6.14 -39.71
C LYS A 330 -6.20 -5.21 -38.49
N THR A 331 -6.98 -4.14 -38.62
CA THR A 331 -7.35 -3.28 -37.50
C THR A 331 -8.77 -3.57 -37.03
N VAL A 332 -8.93 -3.71 -35.72
CA VAL A 332 -10.20 -3.99 -35.07
C VAL A 332 -10.53 -2.94 -34.02
N ALA A 333 -11.82 -2.68 -33.89
CA ALA A 333 -12.44 -1.82 -32.90
C ALA A 333 -13.10 -2.71 -31.83
N ALA A 334 -12.60 -2.66 -30.60
CA ALA A 334 -13.23 -3.31 -29.46
C ALA A 334 -14.22 -2.36 -28.79
N VAL A 335 -15.43 -2.84 -28.54
CA VAL A 335 -16.49 -2.05 -27.89
C VAL A 335 -17.05 -2.85 -26.72
N MET A 336 -17.04 -2.23 -25.54
CA MET A 336 -17.63 -2.78 -24.33
C MET A 336 -18.99 -2.11 -24.07
N SER A 337 -20.05 -2.90 -24.08
CA SER A 337 -21.44 -2.47 -23.88
C SER A 337 -22.00 -3.06 -22.59
N PRO A 338 -22.81 -2.31 -21.82
CA PRO A 338 -23.45 -2.83 -20.62
C PRO A 338 -24.52 -3.86 -20.99
N LYS A 339 -24.56 -4.99 -20.28
CA LYS A 339 -25.64 -5.98 -20.40
C LYS A 339 -26.62 -5.82 -19.25
N ASN A 340 -26.10 -5.88 -18.02
CA ASN A 340 -26.81 -5.66 -16.74
C ASN A 340 -25.91 -4.81 -15.83
N LYS A 341 -26.41 -4.42 -14.64
CA LYS A 341 -25.59 -3.76 -13.61
C LYS A 341 -24.34 -4.55 -13.19
N THR A 342 -24.35 -5.87 -13.35
CA THR A 342 -23.27 -6.77 -12.91
C THR A 342 -22.53 -7.44 -14.06
N ALA A 343 -22.85 -7.13 -15.31
CA ALA A 343 -22.22 -7.78 -16.46
C ALA A 343 -22.14 -6.86 -17.67
N SER A 344 -21.00 -6.92 -18.35
CA SER A 344 -20.69 -6.17 -19.56
C SER A 344 -20.32 -7.15 -20.68
N THR A 345 -20.73 -6.86 -21.91
CA THR A 345 -20.32 -7.62 -23.08
C THR A 345 -19.31 -6.85 -23.90
N LEU A 346 -18.27 -7.52 -24.35
CA LEU A 346 -17.25 -6.96 -25.22
C LEU A 346 -17.26 -7.69 -26.56
N ASN A 347 -17.30 -6.90 -27.63
CA ASN A 347 -17.35 -7.40 -29.01
C ASN A 347 -16.27 -6.72 -29.86
N LEU A 348 -15.77 -7.44 -30.86
CA LEU A 348 -14.90 -6.85 -31.88
C LEU A 348 -15.69 -6.48 -33.14
N PHE A 349 -15.31 -5.36 -33.73
CA PHE A 349 -15.78 -4.87 -35.01
C PHE A 349 -14.58 -4.66 -35.93
N SER A 350 -14.73 -4.93 -37.21
CA SER A 350 -13.75 -4.49 -38.22
C SER A 350 -13.76 -2.97 -38.27
N ALA A 351 -12.59 -2.34 -38.15
CA ALA A 351 -12.48 -0.88 -38.22
C ALA A 351 -12.95 -0.37 -39.58
N GLU A 352 -12.45 -0.95 -40.67
CA GLU A 352 -12.75 -0.57 -42.05
C GLU A 352 -14.24 -0.66 -42.44
N THR A 353 -14.96 -1.68 -41.93
CA THR A 353 -16.33 -1.97 -42.39
C THR A 353 -17.41 -1.72 -41.34
N GLY A 354 -17.03 -1.52 -40.07
CA GLY A 354 -17.95 -1.49 -38.94
C GLY A 354 -18.71 -2.82 -38.69
N ARG A 355 -18.38 -3.90 -39.40
CA ARG A 355 -19.06 -5.19 -39.24
C ARG A 355 -18.57 -5.90 -37.99
N ARG A 356 -19.51 -6.46 -37.22
CA ARG A 356 -19.20 -7.26 -36.04
C ARG A 356 -18.54 -8.56 -36.45
N LEU A 357 -17.41 -8.90 -35.84
CA LEU A 357 -16.78 -10.19 -36.04
C LEU A 357 -17.54 -11.26 -35.25
N LEU A 358 -17.90 -12.36 -35.92
CA LEU A 358 -18.59 -13.49 -35.29
C LEU A 358 -17.64 -14.23 -34.33
N ASP A 359 -18.19 -14.89 -33.31
CA ASP A 359 -17.44 -15.65 -32.29
C ASP A 359 -16.38 -14.84 -31.52
N THR A 360 -16.60 -13.52 -31.42
CA THR A 360 -15.75 -12.60 -30.65
C THR A 360 -16.42 -12.06 -29.38
N THR A 361 -17.64 -12.49 -29.06
CA THR A 361 -18.36 -12.00 -27.88
C THR A 361 -17.75 -12.54 -26.59
N LEU A 362 -17.41 -11.64 -25.69
CA LEU A 362 -16.90 -11.91 -24.35
C LEU A 362 -17.85 -11.33 -23.31
N ILE A 363 -18.16 -12.10 -22.26
CA ILE A 363 -18.97 -11.64 -21.13
C ILE A 363 -18.03 -11.41 -19.95
N PHE A 364 -17.98 -10.18 -19.46
CA PHE A 364 -17.26 -9.80 -18.25
C PHE A 364 -18.25 -9.59 -17.12
N ASN A 365 -18.08 -10.35 -16.04
CA ASN A 365 -18.89 -10.19 -14.82
C ASN A 365 -18.17 -9.19 -13.91
N MET A 366 -18.84 -8.08 -13.60
CA MET A 366 -18.35 -7.05 -12.69
C MET A 366 -18.62 -7.46 -11.25
N ASP A 367 -17.66 -7.19 -10.37
CA ASP A 367 -17.83 -7.39 -8.93
C ASP A 367 -18.80 -6.31 -8.40
N PRO A 368 -19.91 -6.68 -7.74
CA PRO A 368 -20.83 -5.69 -7.18
C PRO A 368 -20.20 -4.81 -6.08
N TYR A 369 -19.08 -5.22 -5.50
CA TYR A 369 -18.32 -4.46 -4.51
C TYR A 369 -17.02 -3.85 -5.09
N GLY A 370 -16.89 -3.80 -6.42
CA GLY A 370 -15.77 -3.18 -7.13
C GLY A 370 -16.18 -1.93 -7.90
N GLY A 371 -15.19 -1.16 -8.34
CA GLY A 371 -15.38 0.06 -9.12
C GLY A 371 -15.84 -0.20 -10.56
N LYS A 372 -16.33 0.83 -11.24
CA LYS A 372 -16.74 0.71 -12.65
C LYS A 372 -15.51 0.63 -13.56
N PRO A 373 -15.62 0.05 -14.76
CA PRO A 373 -14.53 0.07 -15.74
C PRO A 373 -14.19 1.50 -16.20
N GLU A 374 -12.91 1.88 -16.13
CA GLU A 374 -12.39 3.20 -16.50
C GLU A 374 -11.60 3.14 -17.82
N LYS A 375 -10.72 2.14 -18.00
CA LYS A 375 -9.90 1.97 -19.21
C LYS A 375 -9.95 0.56 -19.77
N LEU A 376 -9.84 0.49 -21.10
CA LEU A 376 -9.87 -0.75 -21.87
C LEU A 376 -8.61 -0.86 -22.73
N HIS A 377 -7.84 -1.93 -22.54
CA HIS A 377 -6.66 -2.22 -23.36
C HIS A 377 -6.82 -3.59 -24.04
N VAL A 378 -6.54 -3.64 -25.34
CA VAL A 378 -6.84 -4.83 -26.16
C VAL A 378 -5.58 -5.36 -26.83
N GLN A 379 -5.33 -6.65 -26.63
CA GLN A 379 -4.31 -7.41 -27.34
C GLN A 379 -4.97 -8.24 -28.43
N ALA A 380 -4.90 -7.79 -29.68
CA ALA A 380 -5.34 -8.58 -30.83
C ALA A 380 -4.22 -9.53 -31.31
N PHE A 381 -4.60 -10.71 -31.81
CA PHE A 381 -3.68 -11.68 -32.41
C PHE A 381 -4.38 -12.50 -33.50
N LEU A 382 -3.62 -13.00 -34.47
CA LEU A 382 -4.14 -13.90 -35.50
C LEU A 382 -4.23 -15.33 -34.96
N LYS A 383 -5.39 -15.97 -35.15
CA LYS A 383 -5.60 -17.40 -34.91
C LYS A 383 -5.05 -18.22 -36.07
N LYS A 384 -4.94 -19.53 -35.89
CA LYS A 384 -4.51 -20.47 -36.94
C LYS A 384 -5.43 -20.48 -38.17
N ASP A 385 -6.69 -20.10 -37.97
CA ASP A 385 -7.72 -20.06 -39.02
C ASP A 385 -7.83 -18.66 -39.67
N ASP A 386 -6.78 -17.82 -39.56
CA ASP A 386 -6.72 -16.41 -39.98
C ASP A 386 -7.77 -15.45 -39.38
N SER A 387 -8.63 -15.96 -38.50
CA SER A 387 -9.55 -15.17 -37.70
C SER A 387 -8.82 -14.40 -36.60
N VAL A 388 -9.38 -13.26 -36.20
CA VAL A 388 -8.78 -12.43 -35.15
C VAL A 388 -9.24 -12.92 -33.78
N GLY A 389 -8.29 -13.33 -32.95
CA GLY A 389 -8.48 -13.51 -31.51
C GLY A 389 -8.08 -12.26 -30.75
N TYR A 390 -8.57 -12.12 -29.52
CA TYR A 390 -8.13 -11.04 -28.66
C TYR A 390 -8.16 -11.42 -27.19
N ARG A 391 -7.37 -10.68 -26.41
CA ARG A 391 -7.41 -10.64 -24.93
C ARG A 391 -7.60 -9.19 -24.51
N VAL A 392 -8.17 -9.00 -23.33
CA VAL A 392 -8.51 -7.67 -22.83
C VAL A 392 -7.97 -7.50 -21.43
N MET A 393 -7.36 -6.36 -21.18
CA MET A 393 -7.07 -5.86 -19.84
C MET A 393 -8.06 -4.74 -19.54
N VAL A 394 -8.87 -4.92 -18.50
CA VAL A 394 -9.80 -3.92 -18.01
C VAL A 394 -9.22 -3.32 -16.73
N GLN A 395 -9.14 -2.00 -16.69
CA GLN A 395 -8.81 -1.23 -15.49
C GLN A 395 -10.09 -0.61 -14.94
N THR A 396 -10.34 -0.78 -13.65
CA THR A 396 -11.49 -0.21 -12.95
C THR A 396 -11.08 1.01 -12.11
N GLU A 397 -12.08 1.83 -11.73
CA GLU A 397 -11.91 3.03 -10.89
C GLU A 397 -11.22 2.73 -9.55
N ASP A 398 -11.45 1.54 -8.98
CA ASP A 398 -10.84 1.08 -7.74
C ASP A 398 -9.44 0.45 -7.94
N HIS A 399 -8.80 0.75 -9.07
CA HIS A 399 -7.45 0.33 -9.46
C HIS A 399 -7.27 -1.19 -9.60
N THR A 400 -8.33 -1.93 -9.92
CA THR A 400 -8.17 -3.36 -10.25
C THR A 400 -7.82 -3.53 -11.72
N LEU A 401 -6.91 -4.46 -11.99
CA LEU A 401 -6.57 -4.89 -13.35
C LEU A 401 -7.05 -6.31 -13.54
N THR A 402 -7.99 -6.51 -14.46
CA THR A 402 -8.49 -7.84 -14.79
C THR A 402 -8.13 -8.19 -16.23
N PHE A 403 -7.45 -9.32 -16.42
CA PHE A 403 -7.06 -9.81 -17.74
C PHE A 403 -7.92 -11.00 -18.16
N ILE A 404 -8.56 -10.87 -19.32
CA ILE A 404 -9.62 -11.77 -19.77
C ILE A 404 -9.28 -12.33 -21.15
N GLN A 405 -9.53 -13.62 -21.33
CA GLN A 405 -9.39 -14.33 -22.60
C GLN A 405 -10.73 -14.88 -23.07
N GLN A 406 -10.92 -14.92 -24.40
CA GLN A 406 -12.06 -15.59 -25.03
C GLN A 406 -12.20 -17.05 -24.55
N PRO A 407 -13.42 -17.54 -24.20
CA PRO A 407 -14.74 -16.91 -24.38
C PRO A 407 -15.27 -16.11 -23.16
N GLY A 408 -14.39 -15.64 -22.26
CA GLY A 408 -14.78 -14.94 -21.01
C GLY A 408 -14.12 -15.49 -19.75
N ARG A 409 -13.03 -16.23 -19.90
CA ARG A 409 -12.24 -16.72 -18.78
C ARG A 409 -11.35 -15.60 -18.26
N VAL A 410 -11.51 -15.21 -17.00
CA VAL A 410 -10.55 -14.39 -16.28
C VAL A 410 -9.27 -15.21 -16.11
N ILE A 411 -8.16 -14.72 -16.67
CA ILE A 411 -6.85 -15.36 -16.52
C ILE A 411 -6.28 -15.01 -15.14
N TRP A 412 -6.28 -13.73 -14.81
CA TRP A 412 -5.83 -13.21 -13.53
C TRP A 412 -6.52 -11.88 -13.23
N THR A 413 -6.58 -11.55 -11.94
CA THR A 413 -6.99 -10.25 -11.41
C THR A 413 -5.90 -9.77 -10.48
N ARG A 414 -5.49 -8.51 -10.63
CA ARG A 414 -4.51 -7.84 -9.78
C ARG A 414 -5.15 -6.65 -9.09
N GLU A 415 -4.97 -6.57 -7.79
CA GLU A 415 -5.55 -5.55 -6.93
C GLU A 415 -4.49 -4.46 -6.66
N GLU A 416 -4.30 -3.54 -7.61
CA GLU A 416 -3.24 -2.52 -7.53
C GLU A 416 -3.55 -1.39 -6.54
N ALA A 417 -4.76 -1.33 -6.00
CA ALA A 417 -5.11 -0.44 -4.88
C ALA A 417 -4.22 -0.67 -3.63
N LEU A 418 -3.74 -1.89 -3.42
CA LEU A 418 -2.86 -2.25 -2.30
C LEU A 418 -1.46 -1.66 -2.40
N SER A 419 -1.11 -1.03 -3.53
CA SER A 419 0.10 -0.20 -3.63
C SER A 419 0.03 1.07 -2.77
N ASP A 420 -1.18 1.51 -2.40
CA ASP A 420 -1.42 2.75 -1.66
C ASP A 420 -2.19 2.52 -0.35
N VAL A 421 -1.64 1.68 0.55
CA VAL A 421 -2.20 1.48 1.90
C VAL A 421 -1.95 2.70 2.80
N VAL A 422 -3.03 3.23 3.39
CA VAL A 422 -2.98 4.41 4.28
C VAL A 422 -2.98 3.99 5.76
N THR A 423 -3.86 3.05 6.12
CA THR A 423 -3.94 2.52 7.49
C THR A 423 -4.23 1.04 7.47
N MET A 424 -3.79 0.34 8.52
CA MET A 424 -4.10 -1.07 8.71
C MET A 424 -4.23 -1.43 10.19
N GLU A 425 -5.01 -2.46 10.48
CA GLU A 425 -5.11 -3.07 11.81
C GLU A 425 -5.11 -4.60 11.69
N MET A 426 -4.58 -5.29 12.70
CA MET A 426 -4.69 -6.75 12.82
C MET A 426 -5.77 -7.12 13.82
N VAL A 427 -6.79 -7.84 13.36
CA VAL A 427 -7.90 -8.32 14.16
C VAL A 427 -7.76 -9.82 14.38
N ASP A 428 -7.97 -10.27 15.62
CA ASP A 428 -7.98 -11.69 15.95
C ASP A 428 -9.09 -12.43 15.18
N LEU A 429 -8.81 -13.68 14.81
CA LEU A 429 -9.80 -14.56 14.18
C LEU A 429 -10.91 -14.96 15.16
N PRO A 430 -12.07 -15.42 14.67
CA PRO A 430 -13.16 -15.90 15.53
C PRO A 430 -12.74 -17.13 16.33
N LEU A 431 -13.36 -17.31 17.50
CA LEU A 431 -13.13 -18.44 18.39
C LEU A 431 -13.49 -19.76 17.70
N THR A 432 -12.78 -20.83 18.07
CA THR A 432 -13.16 -22.19 17.66
C THR A 432 -14.48 -22.61 18.33
N GLY A 433 -15.21 -23.57 17.76
CA GLY A 433 -16.46 -24.05 18.33
C GLY A 433 -16.31 -24.54 19.79
N THR A 434 -15.18 -25.16 20.12
CA THR A 434 -14.87 -25.60 21.49
C THR A 434 -14.62 -24.44 22.45
N GLN A 435 -13.93 -23.39 22.00
CA GLN A 435 -13.72 -22.17 22.81
C GLN A 435 -15.04 -21.40 23.02
N ALA A 436 -15.91 -21.35 22.00
CA ALA A 436 -17.22 -20.72 22.13
C ALA A 436 -18.12 -21.46 23.14
N GLU A 437 -18.06 -22.80 23.18
CA GLU A 437 -18.75 -23.60 24.20
C GLU A 437 -18.21 -23.32 25.62
N LEU A 438 -16.89 -23.15 25.77
CA LEU A 438 -16.27 -22.77 27.04
C LEU A 438 -16.75 -21.39 27.50
N GLU A 439 -16.78 -20.38 26.62
CA GLU A 439 -17.35 -19.08 26.97
C GLU A 439 -18.84 -19.19 27.35
N GLY A 440 -19.59 -20.05 26.65
CA GLY A 440 -20.96 -20.40 26.98
C GLY A 440 -21.13 -21.04 28.36
N GLU A 441 -20.19 -21.88 28.80
CA GLU A 441 -20.16 -22.52 30.13
C GLU A 441 -20.11 -21.47 31.24
N PHE A 442 -19.15 -20.54 31.16
CA PHE A 442 -18.82 -19.58 32.23
C PHE A 442 -19.53 -18.21 32.12
N GLY A 443 -20.00 -17.81 30.94
CA GLY A 443 -20.50 -16.45 30.67
C GLY A 443 -21.92 -16.14 31.17
N LYS A 444 -22.78 -17.15 31.32
CA LYS A 444 -24.15 -16.95 31.82
C LYS A 444 -24.23 -17.18 33.32
N LYS A 445 -24.54 -16.14 34.08
CA LYS A 445 -24.91 -16.23 35.50
C LYS A 445 -26.12 -17.19 35.61
N ALA A 446 -25.87 -18.42 36.05
CA ALA A 446 -26.93 -19.39 36.28
C ALA A 446 -27.57 -19.14 37.65
N ASP A 447 -28.88 -19.38 37.76
CA ASP A 447 -29.61 -19.29 39.02
C ASP A 447 -29.22 -20.47 39.92
N GLY A 448 -28.24 -20.23 40.79
CA GLY A 448 -27.80 -21.17 41.84
C GLY A 448 -26.59 -22.06 41.50
N LEU A 449 -25.94 -22.59 42.54
CA LEU A 449 -24.74 -23.43 42.39
C LEU A 449 -25.00 -24.77 41.68
N PHE A 450 -26.17 -25.38 41.92
CA PHE A 450 -26.51 -26.67 41.33
C PHE A 450 -26.69 -26.58 39.80
N SER A 451 -27.31 -25.51 39.31
CA SER A 451 -27.48 -25.27 37.87
C SER A 451 -26.13 -25.04 37.17
N MET A 452 -25.18 -24.36 37.84
CA MET A 452 -23.79 -24.23 37.35
C MET A 452 -23.11 -25.60 37.23
N VAL A 453 -23.23 -26.47 38.24
CA VAL A 453 -22.62 -27.81 38.21
C VAL A 453 -23.22 -28.68 37.10
N LEU A 454 -24.55 -28.70 36.96
CA LEU A 454 -25.19 -29.47 35.89
C LEU A 454 -24.78 -28.98 34.50
N LYS A 455 -24.68 -27.66 34.32
CA LYS A 455 -24.25 -27.05 33.06
C LYS A 455 -22.79 -27.38 32.73
N ARG A 456 -21.91 -27.40 33.73
CA ARG A 456 -20.52 -27.84 33.57
C ARG A 456 -20.45 -29.31 33.17
N LEU A 457 -21.18 -30.19 33.86
CA LEU A 457 -21.21 -31.62 33.53
C LEU A 457 -21.78 -31.88 32.14
N SER A 458 -22.82 -31.15 31.73
CA SER A 458 -23.38 -31.29 30.39
C SER A 458 -22.41 -30.83 29.30
N SER A 459 -21.73 -29.69 29.49
CA SER A 459 -20.70 -29.22 28.55
C SER A 459 -19.52 -30.19 28.44
N GLN A 460 -19.01 -30.71 29.57
CA GLN A 460 -17.95 -31.72 29.57
C GLN A 460 -18.37 -33.02 28.88
N PHE A 461 -19.64 -33.43 29.04
CA PHE A 461 -20.17 -34.60 28.35
C PHE A 461 -20.29 -34.38 26.83
N ILE A 462 -20.70 -33.18 26.39
CA ILE A 462 -20.71 -32.81 24.96
C ILE A 462 -19.29 -32.86 24.37
N LEU A 463 -18.31 -32.28 25.07
CA LEU A 463 -16.90 -32.32 24.66
C LEU A 463 -16.37 -33.76 24.60
N LEU A 464 -16.73 -34.61 25.57
CA LEU A 464 -16.37 -36.04 25.57
C LEU A 464 -16.98 -36.77 24.37
N GLN A 465 -18.25 -36.54 24.06
CA GLN A 465 -18.91 -37.11 22.89
C GLN A 465 -18.20 -36.69 21.60
N ALA A 466 -17.87 -35.39 21.46
CA ALA A 466 -17.13 -34.87 20.32
C ALA A 466 -15.73 -35.50 20.20
N TRP A 467 -15.02 -35.68 21.33
CA TRP A 467 -13.71 -36.33 21.36
C TRP A 467 -13.78 -37.80 20.94
N VAL A 468 -14.76 -38.57 21.45
CA VAL A 468 -14.97 -39.97 21.05
C VAL A 468 -15.30 -40.07 19.55
N ALA A 469 -16.17 -39.18 19.05
CA ALA A 469 -16.50 -39.13 17.62
C ALA A 469 -15.27 -38.81 16.76
N HIS A 470 -14.42 -37.88 17.20
CA HIS A 470 -13.17 -37.54 16.52
C HIS A 470 -12.17 -38.71 16.54
N LEU A 471 -12.05 -39.43 17.67
CA LEU A 471 -11.19 -40.61 17.77
C LEU A 471 -11.65 -41.73 16.83
N TRP A 472 -12.97 -41.96 16.74
CA TRP A 472 -13.56 -42.89 15.77
C TRP A 472 -13.30 -42.46 14.33
N LYS A 473 -13.42 -41.16 14.02
CA LYS A 473 -13.10 -40.61 12.71
C LYS A 473 -11.63 -40.82 12.36
N LEU A 474 -10.70 -40.50 13.26
CA LEU A 474 -9.26 -40.74 13.06
C LEU A 474 -8.94 -42.21 12.80
N PHE A 475 -9.57 -43.13 13.53
CA PHE A 475 -9.39 -44.57 13.33
C PHE A 475 -9.95 -45.04 11.98
N TYR A 476 -11.04 -44.43 11.52
CA TYR A 476 -11.65 -44.69 10.22
C TYR A 476 -10.82 -44.13 9.06
N ASP A 477 -10.32 -42.90 9.20
CA ASP A 477 -9.47 -42.22 8.22
C ASP A 477 -8.08 -42.88 8.11
N ALA A 478 -7.53 -43.41 9.21
CA ALA A 478 -6.30 -44.20 9.20
C ALA A 478 -6.42 -45.53 8.43
N ARG A 479 -7.64 -46.00 8.15
CA ARG A 479 -7.91 -47.18 7.29
C ARG A 479 -8.02 -46.85 5.81
N GLN A 480 -8.15 -45.58 5.42
CA GLN A 480 -8.17 -45.19 4.01
C GLN A 480 -6.76 -44.91 3.45
N PRO A 481 -6.49 -45.25 2.18
CA PRO A 481 -5.22 -44.89 1.55
C PRO A 481 -5.09 -43.36 1.43
N ARG A 482 -3.94 -42.83 1.86
CA ARG A 482 -3.59 -41.39 1.82
C ARG A 482 -3.54 -40.87 0.38
N SER A 483 -4.67 -40.48 -0.19
CA SER A 483 -4.69 -39.59 -1.35
C SER A 483 -5.85 -38.61 -1.26
N GLN A 484 -5.50 -37.33 -1.13
CA GLN A 484 -6.35 -36.14 -1.34
C GLN A 484 -7.40 -35.83 -0.27
N VAL A 485 -6.96 -35.31 0.88
CA VAL A 485 -7.75 -34.33 1.64
C VAL A 485 -7.07 -32.98 1.47
N LYS A 486 -7.49 -32.21 0.46
CA LYS A 486 -7.22 -30.76 0.43
C LYS A 486 -8.30 -30.12 1.29
N ASN A 487 -7.92 -29.64 2.48
CA ASN A 487 -8.76 -28.73 3.24
C ASN A 487 -8.67 -27.37 2.57
N ASP A 488 -9.61 -27.06 1.67
CA ASP A 488 -9.73 -25.71 1.14
C ASP A 488 -10.12 -24.78 2.30
N VAL A 489 -9.28 -23.77 2.55
CA VAL A 489 -9.52 -22.76 3.59
C VAL A 489 -10.61 -21.82 3.09
N THR A 490 -11.83 -21.97 3.59
CA THR A 490 -12.94 -21.06 3.32
C THR A 490 -13.08 -20.06 4.47
N ILE A 491 -13.60 -18.86 4.18
CA ILE A 491 -13.83 -17.78 5.16
C ILE A 491 -14.65 -18.28 6.36
N GLU A 492 -15.59 -19.20 6.12
CA GLU A 492 -16.49 -19.76 7.14
C GLU A 492 -15.80 -20.74 8.10
N ASN A 493 -14.70 -21.36 7.68
CA ASN A 493 -13.94 -22.32 8.48
C ASN A 493 -12.71 -21.69 9.17
N LEU A 494 -12.48 -20.40 8.96
CA LEU A 494 -11.35 -19.69 9.51
C LEU A 494 -11.58 -19.43 11.00
N SER A 495 -10.71 -19.99 11.85
CA SER A 495 -10.78 -19.85 13.30
C SER A 495 -9.39 -19.61 13.88
N ARG A 496 -9.36 -19.01 15.07
CA ARG A 496 -8.14 -18.67 15.79
C ARG A 496 -7.32 -19.92 16.12
N ASP A 497 -6.02 -19.84 15.87
CA ASP A 497 -5.05 -20.84 16.30
C ASP A 497 -4.71 -20.67 17.79
N GLU A 498 -4.16 -21.72 18.42
CA GLU A 498 -3.85 -21.74 19.86
C GLU A 498 -2.94 -20.58 20.29
N PHE A 499 -1.95 -20.25 19.46
CA PHE A 499 -0.97 -19.19 19.70
C PHE A 499 -1.37 -17.83 19.11
N ASN A 500 -2.53 -17.73 18.47
CA ASN A 500 -3.02 -16.51 17.83
C ASN A 500 -1.98 -15.86 16.87
N LEU A 501 -1.26 -16.70 16.12
CA LEU A 501 -0.28 -16.27 15.13
C LEU A 501 -0.95 -15.93 13.79
N GLN A 502 -2.16 -16.43 13.56
CA GLN A 502 -2.97 -16.11 12.39
C GLN A 502 -4.04 -15.09 12.75
N LYS A 503 -3.93 -13.90 12.16
CA LYS A 503 -4.86 -12.78 12.30
C LYS A 503 -5.42 -12.33 10.95
N MET A 504 -6.56 -11.66 10.99
CA MET A 504 -7.14 -10.92 9.86
C MET A 504 -6.48 -9.55 9.77
N MET A 505 -5.81 -9.25 8.67
CA MET A 505 -5.30 -7.90 8.39
C MET A 505 -6.39 -7.12 7.67
N VAL A 506 -6.85 -6.03 8.28
CA VAL A 506 -7.79 -5.11 7.67
C VAL A 506 -7.00 -3.91 7.15
N MET A 507 -6.89 -3.80 5.83
CA MET A 507 -6.15 -2.73 5.17
C MET A 507 -7.11 -1.77 4.47
N VAL A 508 -6.82 -0.47 4.56
CA VAL A 508 -7.57 0.61 3.91
C VAL A 508 -6.65 1.36 2.96
N THR A 509 -7.06 1.46 1.71
CA THR A 509 -6.29 2.12 0.64
C THR A 509 -6.75 3.56 0.41
N ALA A 510 -5.89 4.38 -0.17
CA ALA A 510 -6.21 5.78 -0.50
C ALA A 510 -7.36 5.90 -1.52
N SER A 511 -7.50 4.92 -2.42
CA SER A 511 -8.63 4.81 -3.36
C SER A 511 -9.96 4.50 -2.70
N GLY A 512 -10.00 4.25 -1.39
CA GLY A 512 -11.25 3.98 -0.68
C GLY A 512 -11.69 2.53 -0.65
N LYS A 513 -10.77 1.61 -0.95
CA LYS A 513 -11.03 0.17 -0.92
C LYS A 513 -10.52 -0.45 0.38
N LEU A 514 -11.33 -1.33 0.96
CA LEU A 514 -11.01 -2.10 2.14
C LEU A 514 -10.74 -3.55 1.75
N PHE A 515 -9.72 -4.14 2.37
CA PHE A 515 -9.36 -5.54 2.19
C PHE A 515 -9.26 -6.26 3.53
N GLY A 516 -9.80 -7.47 3.58
CA GLY A 516 -9.52 -8.45 4.61
C GLY A 516 -8.55 -9.49 4.08
N ILE A 517 -7.32 -9.47 4.56
CA ILE A 517 -6.25 -10.34 4.11
C ILE A 517 -5.86 -11.30 5.24
N ASP A 518 -5.73 -12.58 4.93
CA ASP A 518 -5.19 -13.55 5.87
C ASP A 518 -3.70 -13.31 6.09
N SER A 519 -3.28 -13.07 7.33
CA SER A 519 -1.87 -12.84 7.67
C SER A 519 -0.96 -14.05 7.38
N LYS A 520 -1.48 -15.28 7.37
CA LYS A 520 -0.64 -16.48 7.14
C LYS A 520 -0.33 -16.69 5.66
N THR A 521 -1.32 -16.53 4.79
CA THR A 521 -1.20 -16.84 3.35
C THR A 521 -1.06 -15.61 2.46
N GLY A 522 -1.45 -14.43 2.95
CA GLY A 522 -1.60 -13.22 2.14
C GLY A 522 -2.82 -13.26 1.21
N SER A 523 -3.70 -14.24 1.32
CA SER A 523 -4.88 -14.32 0.46
C SER A 523 -5.93 -13.27 0.85
N ILE A 524 -6.51 -12.61 -0.16
CA ILE A 524 -7.61 -11.65 0.02
C ILE A 524 -8.89 -12.47 0.23
N LEU A 525 -9.46 -12.39 1.44
CA LEU A 525 -10.67 -13.10 1.83
C LEU A 525 -11.92 -12.31 1.47
N TRP A 526 -11.91 -11.00 1.70
CA TRP A 526 -13.00 -10.12 1.31
C TRP A 526 -12.46 -8.76 0.86
N ARG A 527 -13.26 -8.07 0.05
CA ARG A 527 -12.99 -6.72 -0.44
C ARG A 527 -14.26 -5.90 -0.37
N HIS A 528 -14.14 -4.61 -0.10
CA HIS A 528 -15.27 -3.69 -0.08
C HIS A 528 -14.83 -2.32 -0.58
N TYR A 529 -15.42 -1.86 -1.66
CA TYR A 529 -15.20 -0.51 -2.20
C TYR A 529 -16.24 0.46 -1.62
N LEU A 530 -15.79 1.64 -1.22
CA LEU A 530 -16.64 2.74 -0.78
C LEU A 530 -16.72 3.79 -1.88
N ASP A 531 -17.93 4.02 -2.39
CA ASP A 531 -18.19 5.06 -3.39
C ASP A 531 -18.04 6.46 -2.77
N ASP A 532 -17.78 7.48 -3.61
CA ASP A 532 -17.77 8.91 -3.26
C ASP A 532 -16.75 9.33 -2.18
N ILE A 533 -15.53 8.81 -2.25
CA ILE A 533 -14.45 9.23 -1.37
C ILE A 533 -13.75 10.51 -1.90
N PRO A 534 -13.53 11.52 -1.05
CA PRO A 534 -12.77 12.72 -1.42
C PRO A 534 -11.34 12.36 -1.85
N SER A 535 -10.82 13.04 -2.87
CA SER A 535 -9.47 12.82 -3.40
C SER A 535 -8.36 12.99 -2.35
N ASN A 536 -8.56 13.89 -1.37
CA ASN A 536 -7.62 14.16 -0.29
C ASN A 536 -8.15 13.74 1.09
N ALA A 537 -8.75 12.55 1.18
CA ALA A 537 -9.27 12.04 2.45
C ALA A 537 -8.17 11.59 3.43
N ALA A 538 -8.41 11.81 4.72
CA ALA A 538 -7.65 11.26 5.83
C ALA A 538 -8.43 10.12 6.49
N PHE A 539 -7.78 8.95 6.60
CA PHE A 539 -8.39 7.74 7.14
C PHE A 539 -7.87 7.44 8.55
N LYS A 540 -8.77 6.98 9.44
CA LYS A 540 -8.39 6.42 10.73
C LYS A 540 -9.23 5.18 11.03
N LEU A 541 -8.59 4.02 11.04
CA LEU A 541 -9.21 2.75 11.37
C LEU A 541 -9.16 2.51 12.89
N ILE A 542 -10.29 2.09 13.46
CA ILE A 542 -10.45 1.93 14.91
C ILE A 542 -11.15 0.60 15.20
N VAL A 543 -10.50 -0.26 15.99
CA VAL A 543 -11.09 -1.52 16.46
C VAL A 543 -11.92 -1.26 17.72
N GLN A 544 -13.24 -1.31 17.60
CA GLN A 544 -14.16 -1.08 18.73
C GLN A 544 -14.43 -2.35 19.53
N ARG A 545 -14.64 -3.48 18.84
CA ARG A 545 -14.93 -4.78 19.48
C ARG A 545 -14.20 -5.89 18.74
N THR A 546 -13.48 -6.71 19.50
CA THR A 546 -12.74 -7.88 18.99
C THR A 546 -13.66 -9.11 18.92
N THR A 547 -13.11 -10.26 18.50
CA THR A 547 -13.82 -11.55 18.42
C THR A 547 -13.94 -12.28 19.76
N ALA A 548 -13.42 -11.72 20.85
CA ALA A 548 -13.30 -12.39 22.15
C ALA A 548 -14.63 -12.58 22.90
N HIS A 549 -15.69 -11.88 22.49
CA HIS A 549 -16.96 -11.85 23.21
C HIS A 549 -18.06 -12.55 22.41
N PHE A 550 -18.19 -13.87 22.54
CA PHE A 550 -19.30 -14.62 21.95
C PHE A 550 -20.57 -14.43 22.79
N PRO A 551 -21.73 -14.03 22.20
CA PRO A 551 -22.12 -14.14 20.80
C PRO A 551 -22.04 -12.85 19.96
N HIS A 552 -21.42 -11.78 20.47
CA HIS A 552 -21.43 -10.47 19.80
C HIS A 552 -20.44 -10.44 18.61
N PRO A 553 -20.85 -9.96 17.43
CA PRO A 553 -19.95 -9.93 16.27
C PRO A 553 -18.86 -8.86 16.43
N PRO A 554 -17.64 -9.08 15.90
CA PRO A 554 -16.58 -8.06 15.94
C PRO A 554 -16.99 -6.83 15.12
N GLN A 555 -16.47 -5.66 15.53
CA GLN A 555 -16.85 -4.37 14.94
C GLN A 555 -15.64 -3.44 14.82
N CYS A 556 -15.41 -2.94 13.61
CA CYS A 556 -14.44 -1.89 13.30
C CYS A 556 -15.18 -0.65 12.78
N THR A 557 -14.61 0.51 13.07
CA THR A 557 -15.09 1.81 12.59
C THR A 557 -13.97 2.49 11.82
N LEU A 558 -14.25 2.86 10.58
CA LEU A 558 -13.39 3.68 9.74
C LEU A 558 -13.91 5.12 9.77
N LEU A 559 -13.09 6.05 10.24
CA LEU A 559 -13.33 7.48 10.14
C LEU A 559 -12.67 8.00 8.87
N ILE A 560 -13.46 8.59 7.97
CA ILE A 560 -13.01 9.20 6.72
C ILE A 560 -13.24 10.70 6.85
N LYS A 561 -12.18 11.49 6.89
CA LYS A 561 -12.25 12.95 6.96
C LYS A 561 -11.81 13.54 5.63
N ASP A 562 -12.63 14.38 5.03
CA ASP A 562 -12.22 15.22 3.91
C ASP A 562 -11.30 16.34 4.44
N LYS A 563 -10.10 16.50 3.86
CA LYS A 563 -9.19 17.57 4.27
C LYS A 563 -9.63 18.94 3.77
N ASP A 564 -10.36 19.00 2.66
CA ASP A 564 -10.74 20.27 2.04
C ASP A 564 -11.96 20.88 2.73
N THR A 565 -13.01 20.07 2.94
CA THR A 565 -14.23 20.52 3.66
C THR A 565 -14.16 20.34 5.17
N GLY A 566 -13.25 19.49 5.68
CA GLY A 566 -13.15 19.14 7.09
C GLY A 566 -14.24 18.19 7.60
N LEU A 567 -15.26 17.88 6.79
CA LEU A 567 -16.36 16.98 7.13
C LEU A 567 -15.85 15.54 7.27
N ALA A 568 -16.49 14.78 8.16
CA ALA A 568 -16.12 13.40 8.39
C ALA A 568 -17.31 12.43 8.33
N THR A 569 -17.08 11.25 7.78
CA THR A 569 -18.04 10.15 7.72
C THR A 569 -17.52 8.95 8.49
N LEU A 570 -18.43 8.23 9.14
CA LEU A 570 -18.13 7.01 9.87
C LEU A 570 -18.66 5.81 9.08
N HIS A 571 -17.79 4.84 8.82
CA HIS A 571 -18.16 3.58 8.21
C HIS A 571 -17.92 2.44 9.21
N VAL A 572 -19.00 1.78 9.64
CA VAL A 572 -18.97 0.71 10.65
C VAL A 572 -19.22 -0.63 9.98
N PHE A 573 -18.31 -1.58 10.17
CA PHE A 573 -18.35 -2.86 9.48
C PHE A 573 -17.78 -3.99 10.34
N ASN A 574 -18.08 -5.23 9.94
CA ASN A 574 -17.51 -6.43 10.52
C ASN A 574 -16.16 -6.74 9.82
N PRO A 575 -15.03 -6.72 10.54
CA PRO A 575 -13.70 -6.92 9.96
C PRO A 575 -13.42 -8.34 9.44
N ILE A 576 -14.19 -9.34 9.84
CA ILE A 576 -13.99 -10.74 9.42
C ILE A 576 -14.64 -11.01 8.07
N PHE A 577 -15.81 -10.42 7.82
CA PHE A 577 -16.60 -10.67 6.60
C PHE A 577 -16.70 -9.48 5.64
N GLY A 578 -16.26 -8.28 6.05
CA GLY A 578 -16.34 -7.07 5.25
C GLY A 578 -17.75 -6.47 5.10
N LYS A 579 -18.76 -7.05 5.78
CA LYS A 579 -20.14 -6.58 5.69
C LYS A 579 -20.37 -5.37 6.60
N LYS A 580 -21.10 -4.38 6.10
CA LYS A 580 -21.57 -3.23 6.89
C LYS A 580 -22.39 -3.71 8.08
N SER A 581 -22.11 -3.15 9.26
CA SER A 581 -22.82 -3.48 10.49
C SER A 581 -24.25 -2.93 10.46
N HIS A 582 -25.18 -3.57 11.17
CA HIS A 582 -26.56 -3.09 11.31
C HIS A 582 -26.69 -1.80 12.11
N VAL A 583 -25.65 -1.42 12.87
CA VAL A 583 -25.63 -0.19 13.67
C VAL A 583 -25.41 1.00 12.74
N THR A 584 -26.38 1.92 12.73
CA THR A 584 -26.26 3.18 11.98
C THR A 584 -25.39 4.16 12.76
N PRO A 585 -24.24 4.60 12.20
CA PRO A 585 -23.43 5.63 12.84
C PRO A 585 -24.12 6.99 12.82
N PRO A 586 -23.79 7.90 13.76
CA PRO A 586 -24.31 9.26 13.75
C PRO A 586 -23.79 10.04 12.54
N THR A 587 -24.68 10.82 11.90
CA THR A 587 -24.32 11.74 10.82
C THR A 587 -23.65 12.98 11.41
N MET A 588 -22.42 13.27 10.99
CA MET A 588 -21.70 14.48 11.41
C MET A 588 -22.07 15.63 10.48
N THR A 589 -22.57 16.72 11.06
CA THR A 589 -22.87 17.96 10.31
C THR A 589 -21.76 19.00 10.44
N GLN A 590 -20.89 18.84 11.44
CA GLN A 590 -19.76 19.73 11.70
C GLN A 590 -18.43 19.03 11.37
N PRO A 591 -17.39 19.78 11.01
CA PRO A 591 -16.04 19.26 10.86
C PRO A 591 -15.51 18.61 12.14
N ILE A 592 -14.83 17.47 12.01
CA ILE A 592 -14.24 16.75 13.15
C ILE A 592 -12.76 17.12 13.27
N LEU A 593 -12.36 17.56 14.46
CA LEU A 593 -10.97 17.92 14.77
C LEU A 593 -10.16 16.69 15.19
N GLN A 594 -10.70 15.87 16.10
CA GLN A 594 -9.99 14.73 16.67
C GLN A 594 -10.93 13.58 17.04
N SER A 595 -10.38 12.38 17.10
CA SER A 595 -11.07 11.19 17.60
C SER A 595 -10.23 10.42 18.61
N ILE A 596 -10.88 9.91 19.66
CA ILE A 596 -10.22 9.21 20.78
C ILE A 596 -11.03 7.97 21.14
N ILE A 597 -10.36 6.83 21.19
CA ILE A 597 -10.96 5.59 21.70
C ILE A 597 -10.70 5.49 23.20
N LEU A 598 -11.76 5.28 23.97
CA LEU A 598 -11.68 5.02 25.40
C LEU A 598 -11.68 3.52 25.68
N PRO A 599 -11.04 3.06 26.76
CA PRO A 599 -11.13 1.68 27.21
C PRO A 599 -12.50 1.34 27.82
N LEU A 600 -13.38 2.33 28.00
CA LEU A 600 -14.75 2.14 28.48
C LEU A 600 -15.56 1.33 27.47
N MET A 601 -16.33 0.38 27.98
CA MET A 601 -17.13 -0.54 27.19
C MET A 601 -18.61 -0.37 27.50
N ASP A 602 -19.43 -0.45 26.46
CA ASP A 602 -20.87 -0.57 26.63
C ASP A 602 -21.29 -1.99 27.09
N GLN A 603 -22.58 -2.20 27.34
CA GLN A 603 -23.19 -3.49 27.67
C GLN A 603 -22.88 -4.57 26.62
N ASP A 604 -22.71 -4.15 25.36
CA ASP A 604 -22.35 -5.02 24.24
C ASP A 604 -20.82 -5.16 24.04
N TYR A 605 -20.01 -4.76 25.02
CA TYR A 605 -18.53 -4.81 24.96
C TYR A 605 -17.90 -4.00 23.81
N ALA A 606 -18.62 -2.99 23.31
CA ALA A 606 -18.08 -2.05 22.32
C ALA A 606 -17.35 -0.90 23.02
N LYS A 607 -16.08 -0.66 22.65
CA LYS A 607 -15.31 0.48 23.15
C LYS A 607 -15.89 1.80 22.67
N VAL A 608 -15.95 2.80 23.56
CA VAL A 608 -16.50 4.12 23.27
C VAL A 608 -15.51 4.96 22.46
N LEU A 609 -15.97 5.47 21.32
CA LEU A 609 -15.26 6.44 20.49
C LEU A 609 -15.82 7.84 20.77
N LEU A 610 -14.94 8.76 21.18
CA LEU A 610 -15.25 10.18 21.28
C LEU A 610 -14.77 10.92 20.03
N LEU A 611 -15.62 11.79 19.50
CA LEU A 611 -15.34 12.66 18.36
C LEU A 611 -15.53 14.10 18.79
N VAL A 612 -14.51 14.93 18.57
CA VAL A 612 -14.51 16.35 18.93
C VAL A 612 -14.78 17.16 17.66
N ASP A 613 -15.83 17.98 17.67
CA ASP A 613 -16.17 18.87 16.58
C ASP A 613 -15.42 20.22 16.65
N ASP A 614 -15.61 21.06 15.64
CA ASP A 614 -15.03 22.41 15.54
C ASP A 614 -15.59 23.41 16.58
N GLN A 615 -16.78 23.15 17.10
CA GLN A 615 -17.41 23.88 18.21
C GLN A 615 -16.93 23.39 19.58
N TYR A 616 -15.96 22.47 19.61
CA TYR A 616 -15.43 21.83 20.82
C TYR A 616 -16.49 21.10 21.65
N LYS A 617 -17.54 20.57 21.02
CA LYS A 617 -18.48 19.62 21.61
C LYS A 617 -18.05 18.20 21.27
N VAL A 618 -18.37 17.28 22.18
CA VAL A 618 -18.00 15.88 22.03
C VAL A 618 -19.24 15.05 21.70
N SER A 619 -19.14 14.27 20.64
CA SER A 619 -20.10 13.20 20.35
C SER A 619 -19.49 11.85 20.70
N ALA A 620 -20.28 10.99 21.35
CA ALA A 620 -19.88 9.64 21.74
C ALA A 620 -20.52 8.61 20.81
N PHE A 621 -19.77 7.59 20.43
CA PHE A 621 -20.25 6.46 19.63
C PHE A 621 -19.71 5.14 20.21
N PRO A 622 -20.57 4.21 20.69
CA PRO A 622 -22.03 4.29 20.77
C PRO A 622 -22.56 5.29 21.82
N SER A 623 -23.73 5.89 21.58
CA SER A 623 -24.38 6.86 22.48
C SER A 623 -25.53 6.25 23.29
N THR A 624 -25.29 5.11 23.94
CA THR A 624 -26.31 4.47 24.80
C THR A 624 -26.42 5.18 26.15
N LYS A 625 -27.56 5.01 26.84
CA LYS A 625 -27.78 5.64 28.17
C LYS A 625 -26.72 5.23 29.20
N ASN A 626 -26.28 3.97 29.15
CA ASN A 626 -25.24 3.45 30.04
C ASN A 626 -23.89 4.15 29.78
N VAL A 627 -23.49 4.29 28.52
CA VAL A 627 -22.26 5.00 28.15
C VAL A 627 -22.32 6.47 28.57
N LEU A 628 -23.45 7.15 28.35
CA LEU A 628 -23.60 8.56 28.75
C LEU A 628 -23.48 8.73 30.27
N GLN A 629 -24.05 7.83 31.06
CA GLN A 629 -23.92 7.86 32.51
C GLN A 629 -22.47 7.62 32.95
N GLN A 630 -21.79 6.62 32.38
CA GLN A 630 -20.37 6.36 32.67
C GLN A 630 -19.48 7.55 32.28
N LEU A 631 -19.75 8.19 31.15
CA LEU A 631 -19.04 9.40 30.73
C LEU A 631 -19.30 10.56 31.68
N GLN A 632 -20.51 10.73 32.20
CA GLN A 632 -20.81 11.75 33.21
C GLN A 632 -20.02 11.52 34.51
N ASP A 633 -19.95 10.27 34.96
CA ASP A 633 -19.21 9.90 36.17
C ASP A 633 -17.69 10.11 36.00
N MET A 634 -17.16 9.87 34.80
CA MET A 634 -15.73 9.92 34.50
C MET A 634 -15.26 11.18 33.76
N ALA A 635 -16.14 12.13 33.44
CA ALA A 635 -15.85 13.27 32.56
C ALA A 635 -14.60 14.04 33.01
N SER A 636 -14.47 14.30 34.31
CA SER A 636 -13.35 15.04 34.90
C SER A 636 -11.97 14.36 34.75
N SER A 637 -11.94 13.08 34.38
CA SER A 637 -10.72 12.30 34.15
C SER A 637 -10.35 12.18 32.67
N ILE A 638 -11.20 12.63 31.76
CA ILE A 638 -10.99 12.53 30.31
C ILE A 638 -10.41 13.85 29.80
N TYR A 639 -9.19 13.75 29.28
CA TYR A 639 -8.45 14.86 28.68
C TYR A 639 -8.14 14.53 27.22
N PHE A 640 -8.11 15.57 26.39
CA PHE A 640 -7.69 15.45 25.00
C PHE A 640 -6.88 16.66 24.58
N PHE A 641 -6.11 16.51 23.51
CA PHE A 641 -5.20 17.54 23.03
C PHE A 641 -5.40 17.75 21.54
N LEU A 642 -5.56 19.00 21.14
CA LEU A 642 -5.64 19.41 19.74
C LEU A 642 -4.32 20.04 19.33
N VAL A 643 -3.90 19.75 18.10
CA VAL A 643 -2.68 20.27 17.50
C VAL A 643 -3.06 20.95 16.19
N ASP A 644 -2.85 22.25 16.15
CA ASP A 644 -2.95 23.07 14.95
C ASP A 644 -1.53 23.35 14.46
N SER A 645 -1.11 22.67 13.39
CA SER A 645 0.22 22.82 12.82
C SER A 645 0.42 24.15 12.11
N ASP A 646 -0.65 24.76 11.60
CA ASP A 646 -0.60 25.95 10.76
C ASP A 646 -0.44 27.20 11.64
N GLN A 647 -1.11 27.21 12.78
CA GLN A 647 -0.96 28.25 13.81
C GLN A 647 0.15 27.93 14.83
N GLY A 648 0.70 26.71 14.81
CA GLY A 648 1.69 26.26 15.79
C GLY A 648 1.12 26.12 17.20
N ARG A 649 -0.19 25.90 17.34
CA ARG A 649 -0.89 25.87 18.64
C ARG A 649 -1.16 24.44 19.10
N LEU A 650 -0.74 24.11 20.32
CA LEU A 650 -1.15 22.90 21.03
C LEU A 650 -2.03 23.28 22.20
N SER A 651 -3.22 22.71 22.26
CA SER A 651 -4.22 23.04 23.28
C SER A 651 -4.76 21.78 23.92
N GLY A 652 -4.83 21.76 25.24
CA GLY A 652 -5.42 20.66 26.01
C GLY A 652 -6.76 21.03 26.60
N TYR A 653 -7.71 20.10 26.47
CA TYR A 653 -9.07 20.26 26.91
C TYR A 653 -9.48 19.13 27.85
N ARG A 654 -10.42 19.43 28.75
CA ARG A 654 -11.10 18.44 29.60
C ARG A 654 -12.56 18.32 29.24
N LEU A 655 -13.07 17.11 29.36
CA LEU A 655 -14.49 16.81 29.15
C LEU A 655 -15.32 17.26 30.37
N ARG A 656 -16.43 17.95 30.11
CA ARG A 656 -17.45 18.29 31.12
C ARG A 656 -18.58 17.27 31.14
N THR A 657 -19.38 17.30 32.20
CA THR A 657 -20.52 16.38 32.39
C THR A 657 -21.62 16.55 31.34
N ASP A 658 -21.70 17.72 30.70
CA ASP A 658 -22.62 18.02 29.59
C ASP A 658 -22.07 17.65 28.21
N LEU A 659 -20.91 16.95 28.16
CA LEU A 659 -20.16 16.65 26.94
C LEU A 659 -19.66 17.89 26.16
N SER A 660 -19.70 19.06 26.81
CA SER A 660 -18.90 20.20 26.37
C SER A 660 -17.46 20.02 26.84
N THR A 661 -16.58 20.90 26.36
CA THR A 661 -15.17 20.83 26.68
C THR A 661 -14.69 22.15 27.21
N GLU A 662 -13.66 22.10 28.04
CA GLU A 662 -13.03 23.29 28.60
C GLU A 662 -11.53 23.28 28.35
N LEU A 663 -11.02 24.43 27.92
CA LEU A 663 -9.60 24.63 27.70
C LEU A 663 -8.88 24.70 29.06
N ILE A 664 -7.83 23.88 29.22
CA ILE A 664 -7.00 23.84 30.43
C ILE A 664 -5.65 24.48 30.20
N TRP A 665 -5.00 24.13 29.10
CA TRP A 665 -3.65 24.58 28.81
C TRP A 665 -3.48 24.85 27.32
N GLU A 666 -2.56 25.75 27.01
CA GLU A 666 -2.21 26.13 25.66
C GLU A 666 -0.71 26.38 25.58
N VAL A 667 -0.06 25.79 24.59
CA VAL A 667 1.36 25.97 24.27
C VAL A 667 1.43 26.41 22.82
N VAL A 668 2.06 27.56 22.59
CA VAL A 668 2.22 28.15 21.26
C VAL A 668 3.68 28.03 20.83
N VAL A 669 3.88 27.43 19.66
CA VAL A 669 5.18 27.34 18.98
C VAL A 669 5.22 28.44 17.92
N PRO A 670 6.24 29.31 17.90
CA PRO A 670 6.31 30.41 16.96
C PRO A 670 6.56 29.90 15.53
N THR A 671 5.54 30.02 14.67
CA THR A 671 5.54 29.54 13.28
C THR A 671 6.52 30.27 12.37
N GLU A 672 6.93 31.48 12.74
CA GLU A 672 7.99 32.24 12.04
C GLU A 672 9.33 31.48 12.06
N VAL A 673 9.61 30.72 13.12
CA VAL A 673 10.90 30.07 13.36
C VAL A 673 10.80 28.55 13.25
N GLN A 674 9.69 27.96 13.70
CA GLN A 674 9.52 26.52 13.82
C GLN A 674 8.15 26.07 13.34
N ARG A 675 8.08 24.94 12.64
CA ARG A 675 6.83 24.29 12.22
C ARG A 675 6.71 22.92 12.88
N ILE A 676 5.52 22.59 13.39
CA ILE A 676 5.23 21.26 13.94
C ILE A 676 5.11 20.26 12.78
N VAL A 677 5.88 19.18 12.84
CA VAL A 677 5.90 18.13 11.79
C VAL A 677 5.19 16.87 12.24
N SER A 678 5.42 16.44 13.48
CA SER A 678 4.75 15.26 14.02
C SER A 678 4.55 15.35 15.52
N VAL A 679 3.48 14.72 16.01
CA VAL A 679 3.21 14.52 17.43
C VAL A 679 2.97 13.05 17.68
N LYS A 680 3.77 12.45 18.56
CA LYS A 680 3.73 11.02 18.88
C LYS A 680 3.45 10.80 20.36
N GLY A 681 2.28 10.24 20.65
CA GLY A 681 1.96 9.66 21.96
C GLY A 681 2.36 8.19 22.04
N LYS A 682 2.32 7.62 23.24
CA LYS A 682 2.49 6.18 23.45
C LYS A 682 1.31 5.41 22.87
N ARG A 683 1.55 4.15 22.53
CA ARG A 683 0.48 3.26 22.05
C ARG A 683 -0.42 2.87 23.23
N PRO A 684 -1.76 3.01 23.13
CA PRO A 684 -2.67 2.69 24.25
C PRO A 684 -2.65 1.23 24.69
N ASN A 685 -2.29 0.32 23.78
CA ASN A 685 -2.25 -1.13 24.03
C ASN A 685 -0.87 -1.62 24.50
N GLU A 686 0.08 -0.73 24.75
CA GLU A 686 1.41 -1.09 25.23
C GLU A 686 1.40 -1.35 26.73
N HIS A 687 1.96 -2.50 27.13
CA HIS A 687 2.19 -2.83 28.54
C HIS A 687 3.69 -2.81 28.86
N VAL A 688 4.01 -2.40 30.09
CA VAL A 688 5.39 -2.33 30.60
C VAL A 688 5.52 -3.32 31.75
N HIS A 689 6.33 -4.36 31.57
CA HIS A 689 6.51 -5.40 32.58
C HIS A 689 7.32 -4.92 33.79
N SER A 690 8.47 -4.29 33.57
CA SER A 690 9.35 -3.80 34.65
C SER A 690 9.28 -2.30 34.81
N GLN A 691 8.90 -1.85 36.01
CA GLN A 691 8.78 -0.44 36.41
C GLN A 691 10.14 0.22 36.69
N GLY A 692 11.18 -0.57 36.96
CA GLY A 692 12.53 -0.08 37.21
C GLY A 692 13.59 -0.94 36.52
N ARG A 693 14.82 -0.44 36.50
CA ARG A 693 16.01 -1.12 36.02
C ARG A 693 16.94 -1.38 37.19
N VAL A 694 17.40 -2.61 37.33
CA VAL A 694 18.37 -2.99 38.37
C VAL A 694 19.75 -2.48 37.98
N MET A 695 20.42 -1.84 38.93
CA MET A 695 21.77 -1.29 38.83
C MET A 695 22.81 -2.32 39.33
N GLY A 696 24.09 -2.11 39.03
CA GLY A 696 25.16 -3.04 39.43
C GLY A 696 25.24 -3.24 40.94
N ASP A 697 25.01 -2.19 41.73
CA ASP A 697 24.98 -2.22 43.19
C ASP A 697 23.69 -2.82 43.80
N ARG A 698 22.84 -3.45 42.97
CA ARG A 698 21.51 -3.99 43.32
C ARG A 698 20.48 -2.93 43.69
N SER A 699 20.78 -1.64 43.52
CA SER A 699 19.76 -0.59 43.59
C SER A 699 18.84 -0.64 42.38
N VAL A 700 17.71 0.05 42.44
CA VAL A 700 16.73 0.09 41.36
C VAL A 700 16.56 1.54 40.91
N LEU A 701 16.83 1.79 39.63
CA LEU A 701 16.53 3.05 38.99
C LEU A 701 15.13 2.97 38.35
N TYR A 702 14.19 3.73 38.88
CA TYR A 702 12.79 3.69 38.44
C TYR A 702 12.58 4.48 37.15
N LYS A 703 11.84 3.87 36.21
CA LYS A 703 11.49 4.47 34.93
C LYS A 703 10.37 5.49 35.12
N TYR A 704 10.45 6.62 34.44
CA TYR A 704 9.36 7.59 34.45
C TYR A 704 8.32 7.26 33.38
N LEU A 705 7.23 6.61 33.78
CA LEU A 705 6.22 6.05 32.87
C LEU A 705 4.94 6.90 32.81
N ASN A 706 5.05 8.13 32.28
CA ASN A 706 3.85 8.94 32.05
C ASN A 706 3.05 8.40 30.84
N PRO A 707 1.80 7.92 31.00
CA PRO A 707 0.98 7.42 29.89
C PRO A 707 0.50 8.53 28.95
N ASN A 708 0.43 9.77 29.44
CA ASN A 708 -0.09 10.94 28.72
C ASN A 708 1.02 11.78 28.07
N LEU A 709 2.26 11.26 28.02
CA LEU A 709 3.39 11.99 27.46
C LEU A 709 3.31 12.06 25.93
N LEU A 710 3.54 13.24 25.39
CA LEU A 710 3.58 13.54 23.96
C LEU A 710 4.98 13.99 23.57
N ALA A 711 5.53 13.37 22.52
CA ALA A 711 6.73 13.85 21.86
C ALA A 711 6.33 14.72 20.66
N VAL A 712 6.57 16.02 20.76
CA VAL A 712 6.28 17.03 19.73
C VAL A 712 7.57 17.33 19.00
N VAL A 713 7.55 17.18 17.67
CA VAL A 713 8.70 17.43 16.80
C VAL A 713 8.45 18.66 15.95
N THR A 714 9.44 19.53 15.95
CA THR A 714 9.44 20.80 15.23
C THR A 714 10.66 20.90 14.32
N GLU A 715 10.47 21.45 13.13
CA GLU A 715 11.54 21.76 12.19
C GLU A 715 11.66 23.27 12.02
N SER A 716 12.87 23.77 11.83
CA SER A 716 13.08 25.19 11.54
C SER A 716 12.52 25.58 10.17
N THR A 717 11.94 26.78 10.07
CA THR A 717 11.51 27.38 8.79
C THR A 717 12.70 27.75 7.91
N ASP A 718 13.81 28.20 8.52
CA ASP A 718 15.06 28.46 7.81
C ASP A 718 15.73 27.13 7.42
N LEU A 719 15.77 26.87 6.12
CA LEU A 719 16.37 25.68 5.53
C LEU A 719 17.88 25.84 5.27
N HIS A 720 18.48 26.98 5.62
CA HIS A 720 19.91 27.20 5.44
C HIS A 720 20.73 26.25 6.32
N GLN A 721 21.71 25.57 5.72
CA GLN A 721 22.46 24.46 6.32
C GLN A 721 23.09 24.80 7.69
N GLU A 722 23.51 26.04 7.91
CA GLU A 722 24.15 26.43 9.17
C GLU A 722 23.19 26.83 10.29
N ARG A 723 21.97 27.22 9.93
CA ARG A 723 20.95 27.77 10.84
C ARG A 723 19.79 26.82 11.07
N SER A 724 19.64 25.79 10.22
CA SER A 724 18.60 24.80 10.36
C SER A 724 18.73 24.03 11.69
N PHE A 725 17.61 23.68 12.30
CA PHE A 725 17.59 22.88 13.51
C PHE A 725 16.28 22.09 13.63
N ILE A 726 16.32 21.07 14.49
CA ILE A 726 15.14 20.27 14.88
C ILE A 726 14.93 20.45 16.38
N GLY A 727 13.69 20.71 16.78
CA GLY A 727 13.29 20.79 18.18
C GLY A 727 12.45 19.58 18.59
N ILE A 728 12.78 18.94 19.70
CA ILE A 728 12.01 17.86 20.33
C ILE A 728 11.52 18.37 21.69
N THR A 729 10.21 18.46 21.84
CA THR A 729 9.57 18.89 23.08
C THR A 729 8.73 17.76 23.67
N LEU A 730 9.02 17.37 24.90
CA LEU A 730 8.27 16.36 25.64
C LEU A 730 7.25 17.06 26.54
N ILE A 731 5.97 16.92 26.23
CA ILE A 731 4.85 17.63 26.87
C ILE A 731 3.91 16.62 27.52
N ASP A 732 3.43 16.92 28.73
CA ASP A 732 2.33 16.19 29.33
C ASP A 732 0.99 16.59 28.71
N GLY A 733 0.26 15.65 28.11
CA GLY A 733 -1.02 15.91 27.44
C GLY A 733 -2.14 16.36 28.37
N VAL A 734 -2.01 16.16 29.69
CA VAL A 734 -3.01 16.56 30.69
C VAL A 734 -2.76 17.97 31.21
N THR A 735 -1.53 18.27 31.68
CA THR A 735 -1.21 19.56 32.30
C THR A 735 -0.62 20.60 31.35
N GLY A 736 -0.10 20.18 30.18
CA GLY A 736 0.67 21.05 29.29
C GLY A 736 2.09 21.35 29.77
N ARG A 737 2.53 20.73 30.88
CA ARG A 737 3.88 20.93 31.39
C ARG A 737 4.91 20.34 30.42
N ILE A 738 5.90 21.15 30.07
CA ILE A 738 7.04 20.73 29.27
C ILE A 738 8.07 20.10 30.22
N PHE A 739 8.37 18.81 30.05
CA PHE A 739 9.39 18.12 30.83
C PHE A 739 10.79 18.30 30.26
N HIS A 740 10.90 18.31 28.94
CA HIS A 740 12.18 18.40 28.26
C HIS A 740 12.02 19.12 26.93
N ASN A 741 13.02 19.93 26.58
CA ASN A 741 13.14 20.59 25.29
C ASN A 741 14.58 20.41 24.80
N ALA A 742 14.75 19.68 23.69
CA ALA A 742 16.03 19.46 23.04
C ALA A 742 16.05 20.13 21.66
N VAL A 743 17.13 20.85 21.36
CA VAL A 743 17.32 21.52 20.06
C VAL A 743 18.58 20.99 19.39
N GLN A 744 18.41 20.23 18.31
CA GLN A 744 19.50 19.74 17.49
C GLN A 744 19.83 20.73 16.39
N ARG A 745 20.97 21.39 16.55
CA ARG A 745 21.47 22.41 15.61
C ARG A 745 22.11 21.76 14.40
N LYS A 746 22.02 22.44 13.24
CA LYS A 746 22.55 21.98 11.95
C LYS A 746 21.98 20.61 11.58
N ALA A 747 20.67 20.48 11.76
CA ALA A 747 19.92 19.27 11.47
C ALA A 747 18.73 19.60 10.56
N ARG A 748 18.29 18.63 9.76
CA ARG A 748 17.16 18.73 8.85
C ARG A 748 16.39 17.40 8.82
N GLY A 749 15.10 17.48 8.55
CA GLY A 749 14.26 16.31 8.31
C GLY A 749 14.53 15.62 6.96
N PRO A 750 13.79 14.53 6.65
CA PRO A 750 12.65 14.01 7.42
C PRO A 750 13.05 13.48 8.80
N VAL A 751 12.16 13.64 9.79
CA VAL A 751 12.40 13.18 11.17
C VAL A 751 11.49 11.99 11.48
N HIS A 752 12.10 10.84 11.76
CA HIS A 752 11.37 9.65 12.19
C HIS A 752 11.45 9.50 13.71
N VAL A 753 10.30 9.30 14.37
CA VAL A 753 10.21 9.29 15.85
C VAL A 753 9.43 8.08 16.31
N VAL A 754 9.99 7.37 17.29
CA VAL A 754 9.33 6.29 18.03
C VAL A 754 9.34 6.61 19.50
N HIS A 755 8.16 6.53 20.12
CA HIS A 755 7.95 6.74 21.55
C HIS A 755 7.34 5.45 22.15
N SER A 756 8.06 4.84 23.08
CA SER A 756 7.67 3.59 23.75
C SER A 756 8.20 3.55 25.18
N GLU A 757 7.50 2.88 26.08
CA GLU A 757 7.83 2.76 27.50
C GLU A 757 8.23 4.07 28.19
N ASN A 758 9.52 4.30 28.42
CA ASN A 758 10.11 5.50 29.05
C ASN A 758 11.10 6.23 28.13
N TRP A 759 11.12 5.89 26.85
CA TRP A 759 12.15 6.34 25.92
C TRP A 759 11.57 6.87 24.61
N VAL A 760 12.32 7.79 24.01
CA VAL A 760 12.03 8.39 22.71
C VAL A 760 13.27 8.26 21.86
N VAL A 761 13.15 7.64 20.70
CA VAL A 761 14.21 7.57 19.68
C VAL A 761 13.76 8.36 18.48
N TYR A 762 14.61 9.26 18.03
CA TYR A 762 14.36 10.02 16.80
C TYR A 762 15.61 10.07 15.93
N GLU A 763 15.39 10.09 14.62
CA GLU A 763 16.44 10.19 13.61
C GLU A 763 16.31 11.49 12.81
N TYR A 764 17.45 12.02 12.39
CA TYR A 764 17.55 13.22 11.57
C TYR A 764 18.82 13.26 10.73
N TRP A 765 18.84 14.14 9.72
CA TRP A 765 20.03 14.40 8.91
C TRP A 765 20.85 15.56 9.46
N ASN A 766 22.11 15.31 9.81
CA ASN A 766 23.05 16.35 10.22
C ASN A 766 23.66 17.03 8.98
N THR A 767 23.38 18.32 8.78
CA THR A 767 23.84 19.09 7.62
C THR A 767 25.33 19.44 7.70
N LYS A 768 25.90 19.54 8.91
CA LYS A 768 27.32 19.87 9.12
C LYS A 768 28.22 18.71 8.70
N SER A 769 27.89 17.50 9.16
CA SER A 769 28.67 16.28 8.90
C SER A 769 28.14 15.47 7.71
N ARG A 770 26.96 15.81 7.17
CA ARG A 770 26.30 15.16 6.03
C ARG A 770 26.09 13.66 6.27
N ARG A 771 25.44 13.33 7.39
CA ARG A 771 25.14 11.95 7.80
C ARG A 771 23.85 11.87 8.61
N ASN A 772 23.24 10.69 8.69
CA ASN A 772 22.10 10.46 9.57
C ASN A 772 22.56 10.18 11.00
N GLU A 773 21.81 10.71 11.96
CA GLU A 773 22.10 10.56 13.38
C GLU A 773 20.82 10.13 14.12
N PHE A 774 20.94 9.10 14.94
CA PHE A 774 19.94 8.75 15.95
C PHE A 774 20.21 9.55 17.22
N SER A 775 19.15 9.96 17.90
CA SER A 775 19.24 10.48 19.25
C SER A 775 18.20 9.79 20.12
N VAL A 776 18.64 9.36 21.30
CA VAL A 776 17.83 8.62 22.26
C VAL A 776 17.65 9.48 23.49
N ILE A 777 16.43 9.53 24.00
CA ILE A 777 16.08 10.15 25.26
C ILE A 777 15.45 9.07 26.15
N GLU A 778 15.94 8.91 27.38
CA GLU A 778 15.31 8.09 28.41
C GLU A 778 14.93 8.91 29.63
N LEU A 779 13.77 8.63 30.20
CA LEU A 779 13.22 9.32 31.36
C LEU A 779 13.23 8.40 32.59
N TYR A 780 13.81 8.88 33.68
CA TYR A 780 13.90 8.20 34.96
C TYR A 780 13.33 9.07 36.09
N GLU A 781 12.70 8.44 37.07
CA GLU A 781 12.15 9.13 38.25
C GLU A 781 13.23 9.32 39.32
N GLY A 782 14.15 8.35 39.45
CA GLY A 782 15.21 8.32 40.44
C GLY A 782 15.33 6.94 41.11
N MET A 783 15.93 6.90 42.29
CA MET A 783 16.08 5.67 43.09
C MET A 783 14.87 5.38 43.98
N GLU A 784 13.97 6.36 44.16
CA GLU A 784 12.73 6.23 44.93
C GLU A 784 11.53 6.48 44.02
N LEU A 785 10.45 5.72 44.24
CA LEU A 785 9.15 5.94 43.58
C LEU A 785 8.33 6.93 44.39
N TYR A 786 7.76 7.94 43.74
CA TYR A 786 6.82 8.86 44.40
C TYR A 786 5.51 8.15 44.76
N ASN A 787 4.93 7.40 43.81
CA ASN A 787 3.73 6.60 44.06
C ASN A 787 3.74 5.34 43.18
N SER A 788 3.69 4.18 43.83
CA SER A 788 3.73 2.86 43.18
C SER A 788 2.37 2.36 42.68
N THR A 789 1.27 2.92 43.17
CA THR A 789 -0.09 2.42 42.89
C THR A 789 -0.76 3.11 41.72
N VAL A 790 -0.63 4.44 41.64
CA VAL A 790 -1.33 5.27 40.66
C VAL A 790 -0.38 6.30 40.08
N PHE A 791 -0.43 6.45 38.75
CA PHE A 791 0.17 7.55 38.04
C PHE A 791 -0.89 8.61 37.74
N SER A 792 -0.75 9.81 38.32
CA SER A 792 -1.57 10.97 38.01
C SER A 792 -0.68 12.10 37.53
N SER A 793 -0.93 12.62 36.34
CA SER A 793 -0.22 13.79 35.79
C SER A 793 -0.40 15.05 36.65
N LEU A 794 -1.49 15.16 37.42
CA LEU A 794 -1.80 16.33 38.24
C LEU A 794 -1.05 16.38 39.57
N ASP A 795 -0.59 15.22 40.07
CA ASP A 795 0.03 15.05 41.40
C ASP A 795 1.47 14.54 41.25
N ARG A 796 2.26 15.26 40.44
CA ARG A 796 3.69 14.99 40.22
C ARG A 796 4.50 16.29 40.23
N PRO A 797 5.06 16.69 41.39
CA PRO A 797 5.84 17.93 41.49
C PRO A 797 7.23 17.80 40.83
N HIS A 798 7.87 16.64 40.97
CA HIS A 798 9.24 16.41 40.49
C HIS A 798 9.28 16.13 38.98
N ALA A 799 10.22 16.79 38.29
CA ALA A 799 10.52 16.50 36.89
C ALA A 799 11.40 15.25 36.79
N PRO A 800 11.24 14.44 35.73
CA PRO A 800 12.09 13.27 35.52
C PRO A 800 13.53 13.67 35.22
N GLN A 801 14.46 12.80 35.61
CA GLN A 801 15.83 12.83 35.12
C GLN A 801 15.85 12.38 33.66
N VAL A 802 16.36 13.24 32.79
CA VAL A 802 16.45 12.98 31.35
C VAL A 802 17.88 12.62 30.98
N LEU A 803 18.07 11.43 30.43
CA LEU A 803 19.35 10.99 29.86
C LEU A 803 19.24 11.00 28.34
N GLN A 804 20.27 11.53 27.68
CA GLN A 804 20.30 11.62 26.22
C GLN A 804 21.66 11.22 25.65
N GLN A 805 21.66 10.57 24.49
CA GLN A 805 22.87 10.24 23.75
C GLN A 805 22.57 10.12 22.26
N SER A 806 23.53 10.50 21.43
CA SER A 806 23.42 10.48 19.98
C SER A 806 24.37 9.45 19.36
N TYR A 807 23.93 8.88 18.24
CA TYR A 807 24.60 7.82 17.50
C TYR A 807 24.54 8.14 16.00
N ILE A 808 25.49 7.63 15.23
CA ILE A 808 25.60 7.82 13.78
C ILE A 808 25.02 6.57 13.11
N PHE A 809 24.20 6.79 12.08
CA PHE A 809 23.65 5.74 11.25
C PHE A 809 24.10 5.90 9.79
N PRO A 810 24.61 4.85 9.13
CA PRO A 810 25.28 5.00 7.83
C PRO A 810 24.32 5.07 6.62
N SER A 811 23.02 4.85 6.81
CA SER A 811 22.01 4.85 5.74
C SER A 811 20.88 5.84 6.03
N SER A 812 20.11 6.21 5.01
CA SER A 812 18.80 6.87 5.20
C SER A 812 17.76 5.88 5.73
N ILE A 813 16.71 6.43 6.33
CA ILE A 813 15.56 5.70 6.85
C ILE A 813 14.30 6.14 6.09
N SER A 814 13.41 5.19 5.82
CA SER A 814 12.09 5.45 5.22
C SER A 814 10.96 5.33 6.25
N ALA A 815 11.07 4.36 7.15
CA ALA A 815 10.09 4.13 8.22
C ALA A 815 10.77 3.53 9.45
N MET A 816 10.22 3.80 10.64
CA MET A 816 10.73 3.27 11.90
C MET A 816 9.58 2.91 12.84
N GLU A 817 9.66 1.75 13.49
CA GLU A 817 8.65 1.30 14.44
C GLU A 817 9.24 0.37 15.51
N ALA A 818 8.65 0.30 16.70
CA ALA A 818 9.09 -0.62 17.76
C ALA A 818 8.28 -1.93 17.79
N THR A 819 8.93 -3.03 18.18
CA THR A 819 8.25 -4.31 18.42
C THR A 819 7.30 -4.23 19.61
N LEU A 820 6.15 -4.92 19.51
CA LEU A 820 5.09 -4.93 20.51
C LEU A 820 4.64 -6.36 20.84
N THR A 821 4.55 -6.67 22.14
CA THR A 821 4.03 -7.93 22.70
C THR A 821 3.01 -7.63 23.80
N GLU A 822 2.23 -8.64 24.19
CA GLU A 822 1.10 -8.44 25.11
C GLU A 822 1.52 -8.01 26.52
N LYS A 823 2.63 -8.55 27.04
CA LYS A 823 3.12 -8.24 28.40
C LYS A 823 4.32 -7.31 28.44
N GLY A 824 5.03 -7.14 27.32
CA GLY A 824 6.23 -6.30 27.25
C GLY A 824 7.40 -6.85 28.08
N ILE A 825 7.55 -8.18 28.10
CA ILE A 825 8.65 -8.91 28.77
C ILE A 825 9.82 -9.09 27.82
N THR A 826 9.55 -9.45 26.57
CA THR A 826 10.60 -9.66 25.56
C THR A 826 11.38 -8.37 25.29
N SER A 827 12.58 -8.49 24.73
CA SER A 827 13.39 -7.33 24.40
C SER A 827 12.73 -6.48 23.30
N ARG A 828 12.85 -5.15 23.42
CA ARG A 828 12.34 -4.22 22.41
C ARG A 828 13.37 -4.05 21.30
N HIS A 829 12.95 -4.25 20.06
CA HIS A 829 13.74 -3.97 18.88
C HIS A 829 13.09 -2.82 18.10
N LEU A 830 13.93 -1.99 17.47
CA LEU A 830 13.50 -1.02 16.47
C LEU A 830 13.59 -1.66 15.09
N LEU A 831 12.47 -1.67 14.38
CA LEU A 831 12.37 -2.06 12.99
C LEU A 831 12.59 -0.82 12.13
N ILE A 832 13.62 -0.84 11.29
CA ILE A 832 14.04 0.28 10.45
C ILE A 832 13.91 -0.15 8.99
N GLY A 833 13.01 0.49 8.25
CA GLY A 833 12.90 0.32 6.81
C GLY A 833 13.93 1.18 6.09
N LEU A 834 14.84 0.56 5.36
CA LEU A 834 15.86 1.24 4.56
C LEU A 834 15.32 1.53 3.14
N PRO A 835 15.83 2.57 2.46
CA PRO A 835 15.43 2.88 1.07
C PRO A 835 15.80 1.77 0.07
N SER A 836 16.79 0.92 0.40
CA SER A 836 17.11 -0.29 -0.38
C SER A 836 16.02 -1.36 -0.32
N GLY A 837 15.02 -1.18 0.55
CA GLY A 837 13.95 -2.12 0.82
C GLY A 837 14.29 -3.20 1.85
N GLY A 838 15.49 -3.17 2.44
CA GLY A 838 15.85 -4.00 3.59
C GLY A 838 15.20 -3.51 4.88
N ILE A 839 14.72 -4.43 5.73
CA ILE A 839 14.14 -4.11 7.04
C ILE A 839 15.09 -4.60 8.12
N LEU A 840 15.72 -3.66 8.82
CA LEU A 840 16.69 -3.93 9.88
C LEU A 840 16.00 -4.06 11.23
N SER A 841 16.31 -5.12 11.99
CA SER A 841 15.91 -5.24 13.40
C SER A 841 17.07 -4.82 14.30
N LEU A 842 17.03 -3.59 14.82
CA LEU A 842 18.05 -3.03 15.71
C LEU A 842 17.64 -3.20 17.19
N PRO A 843 18.37 -3.97 18.01
CA PRO A 843 18.07 -4.09 19.43
C PRO A 843 18.20 -2.76 20.17
N LYS A 844 17.20 -2.39 20.99
CA LYS A 844 17.20 -1.13 21.77
C LYS A 844 18.39 -1.02 22.73
N MET A 845 19.01 -2.13 23.13
CA MET A 845 20.20 -2.12 23.99
C MET A 845 21.42 -1.39 23.38
N PHE A 846 21.51 -1.29 22.04
CA PHE A 846 22.56 -0.51 21.39
C PHE A 846 22.30 1.00 21.48
N LEU A 847 21.04 1.38 21.67
CA LEU A 847 20.56 2.75 21.76
C LEU A 847 20.25 3.08 23.22
N ASP A 848 21.24 2.98 24.10
CA ASP A 848 21.08 3.23 25.55
C ASP A 848 21.93 4.45 25.95
N PRO A 849 21.35 5.54 26.49
CA PRO A 849 22.10 6.76 26.83
C PRO A 849 23.08 6.58 28.00
N ARG A 850 23.03 5.44 28.70
CA ARG A 850 23.94 5.12 29.80
C ARG A 850 25.22 4.42 29.35
N ARG A 851 25.38 4.16 28.05
CA ARG A 851 26.59 3.51 27.53
C ARG A 851 27.80 4.40 27.82
N PRO A 852 28.79 3.91 28.59
CA PRO A 852 29.88 4.75 29.04
C PRO A 852 30.90 4.96 27.94
N GLU A 853 31.59 6.11 27.97
CA GLU A 853 32.80 6.32 27.16
C GLU A 853 34.02 5.57 27.74
N ILE A 854 34.02 5.34 29.05
CA ILE A 854 35.08 4.64 29.79
C ILE A 854 34.44 3.67 30.78
N VAL A 855 34.86 2.40 30.77
CA VAL A 855 34.27 1.35 31.61
C VAL A 855 34.70 1.49 33.07
N SER A 856 33.74 1.55 34.00
CA SER A 856 33.93 1.37 35.44
C SER A 856 33.50 -0.04 35.89
N GLU A 857 33.86 -0.44 37.12
CA GLU A 857 33.49 -1.77 37.65
C GLU A 857 31.97 -1.94 37.80
N GLN A 858 31.26 -0.92 38.28
CA GLN A 858 29.80 -0.95 38.41
C GLN A 858 29.12 -1.12 37.05
N ILE A 859 29.61 -0.40 36.04
CA ILE A 859 29.02 -0.45 34.70
C ILE A 859 29.32 -1.80 34.01
N ARG A 860 30.47 -2.40 34.32
CA ARG A 860 30.79 -3.77 33.90
C ARG A 860 29.86 -4.80 34.54
N GLU A 861 29.48 -4.62 35.81
CA GLU A 861 28.52 -5.50 36.50
C GLU A 861 27.11 -5.43 35.86
N GLU A 862 26.71 -4.26 35.37
CA GLU A 862 25.46 -4.07 34.61
C GLU A 862 25.49 -4.63 33.17
N ASN A 863 26.64 -5.10 32.70
CA ASN A 863 26.88 -5.54 31.32
C ASN A 863 26.54 -4.47 30.27
N LEU A 864 26.80 -3.17 30.55
CA LEU A 864 26.64 -2.13 29.54
C LEU A 864 27.77 -2.19 28.51
N ILE A 865 27.37 -2.10 27.24
CA ILE A 865 28.31 -2.04 26.12
C ILE A 865 28.92 -0.64 26.08
N LEU A 866 30.24 -0.55 25.91
CA LEU A 866 30.96 0.72 25.71
C LEU A 866 30.29 1.56 24.61
N TYR A 867 30.19 2.87 24.80
CA TYR A 867 29.69 3.78 23.77
C TYR A 867 30.51 3.63 22.49
N ALA A 868 29.81 3.33 21.41
CA ALA A 868 30.33 3.33 20.06
C ALA A 868 29.39 4.22 19.25
N PRO A 869 29.87 5.38 18.74
CA PRO A 869 29.01 6.33 18.07
C PRO A 869 28.45 5.75 16.77
N GLU A 870 29.24 4.98 16.02
CA GLU A 870 28.81 4.38 14.75
C GLU A 870 28.05 3.06 14.99
N LEU A 871 26.82 3.00 14.49
CA LEU A 871 26.02 1.78 14.52
C LEU A 871 26.23 0.97 13.23
N PRO A 872 26.79 -0.25 13.30
CA PRO A 872 27.01 -1.05 12.10
C PRO A 872 25.69 -1.61 11.55
N ILE A 873 25.53 -1.58 10.23
CA ILE A 873 24.48 -2.35 9.55
C ILE A 873 25.03 -3.75 9.29
N ARG A 874 24.38 -4.73 9.89
CA ARG A 874 24.70 -6.16 9.77
C ARG A 874 23.63 -6.83 8.92
N THR A 875 24.02 -7.54 7.87
CA THR A 875 23.08 -8.21 6.97
C THR A 875 22.30 -9.32 7.67
N GLU A 876 22.84 -9.89 8.74
CA GLU A 876 22.18 -10.91 9.57
C GLU A 876 21.00 -10.36 10.39
N TRP A 877 20.89 -9.04 10.52
CA TRP A 877 19.78 -8.38 11.22
C TRP A 877 18.64 -8.00 10.28
N PHE A 878 18.76 -8.27 8.97
CA PHE A 878 17.66 -8.07 8.03
C PHE A 878 16.63 -9.19 8.17
N ILE A 879 15.40 -8.81 8.49
CA ILE A 879 14.30 -9.77 8.68
C ILE A 879 13.75 -10.29 7.35
N ASN A 880 13.92 -9.54 6.26
CA ASN A 880 13.32 -9.82 4.97
C ASN A 880 14.30 -10.40 3.94
N TYR A 881 15.51 -10.78 4.32
CA TYR A 881 16.51 -11.44 3.45
C TYR A 881 16.53 -10.93 1.99
N ASN A 882 15.96 -11.67 1.03
CA ASN A 882 15.89 -11.30 -0.40
C ASN A 882 14.53 -10.70 -0.85
N GLN A 883 13.58 -10.56 0.08
CA GLN A 883 12.26 -9.98 -0.12
C GLN A 883 12.27 -8.47 0.15
N SER A 884 13.06 -7.73 -0.64
CA SER A 884 13.11 -6.27 -0.54
C SER A 884 11.72 -5.64 -0.76
N VAL A 885 11.36 -4.66 0.07
CA VAL A 885 10.08 -3.95 0.02
C VAL A 885 10.33 -2.56 -0.58
N SER A 886 9.81 -2.30 -1.77
CA SER A 886 10.01 -0.99 -2.41
C SER A 886 9.13 0.08 -1.78
N GLY A 887 9.67 1.29 -1.60
CA GLY A 887 8.92 2.45 -1.12
C GLY A 887 8.23 2.23 0.23
N VAL A 888 8.93 1.71 1.24
CA VAL A 888 8.36 1.48 2.58
C VAL A 888 7.82 2.78 3.16
N ARG A 889 6.51 2.83 3.42
CA ARG A 889 5.83 4.01 3.99
C ARG A 889 5.49 3.82 5.47
N GLY A 890 5.26 2.57 5.88
CA GLY A 890 4.98 2.25 7.27
C GLY A 890 5.35 0.82 7.62
N ILE A 891 5.60 0.60 8.91
CA ILE A 891 5.75 -0.72 9.51
C ILE A 891 4.71 -0.81 10.62
N TYR A 892 3.86 -1.82 10.57
CA TYR A 892 2.90 -2.14 11.61
C TYR A 892 3.37 -3.37 12.38
N THR A 893 3.17 -3.33 13.69
CA THR A 893 3.56 -4.40 14.60
C THR A 893 2.38 -4.75 15.50
N ALA A 894 2.01 -6.03 15.54
CA ALA A 894 0.97 -6.52 16.44
C ALA A 894 1.52 -7.56 17.42
N PRO A 895 0.98 -7.60 18.65
CA PRO A 895 1.26 -8.69 19.56
C PRO A 895 0.63 -9.99 19.05
N SER A 896 1.37 -11.09 19.15
CA SER A 896 0.80 -12.43 19.01
C SER A 896 0.31 -12.94 20.38
N GLY A 897 -0.30 -14.13 20.43
CA GLY A 897 -0.63 -14.78 21.70
C GLY A 897 0.59 -15.33 22.45
N LEU A 898 1.77 -15.31 21.81
CA LEU A 898 3.06 -15.66 22.42
C LEU A 898 3.81 -14.37 22.79
N GLU A 899 4.47 -14.39 23.95
CA GLU A 899 5.23 -13.24 24.43
C GLU A 899 6.58 -13.12 23.71
N SER A 900 7.11 -14.20 23.15
CA SER A 900 8.35 -14.17 22.36
C SER A 900 8.20 -13.59 20.96
N THR A 901 6.97 -13.52 20.44
CA THR A 901 6.70 -13.32 19.00
C THR A 901 5.91 -12.05 18.72
N CYS A 902 6.40 -11.26 17.76
CA CYS A 902 5.73 -10.06 17.24
C CYS A 902 5.39 -10.26 15.76
N LEU A 903 4.14 -9.98 15.37
CA LEU A 903 3.73 -9.99 13.97
C LEU A 903 4.10 -8.66 13.33
N VAL A 904 4.79 -8.69 12.19
CA VAL A 904 5.28 -7.49 11.51
C VAL A 904 4.71 -7.43 10.10
N VAL A 905 4.19 -6.27 9.71
CA VAL A 905 3.79 -5.96 8.34
C VAL A 905 4.45 -4.67 7.90
N ALA A 906 5.32 -4.75 6.90
CA ALA A 906 5.81 -3.57 6.21
C ALA A 906 4.94 -3.33 4.97
N TYR A 907 4.42 -2.10 4.85
CA TYR A 907 3.62 -1.68 3.71
C TYR A 907 4.22 -0.43 3.07
N GLY A 908 4.23 -0.42 1.75
CA GLY A 908 4.84 0.59 0.91
C GLY A 908 4.20 0.55 -0.47
N LEU A 909 5.01 0.46 -1.52
CA LEU A 909 4.56 -0.03 -2.82
C LEU A 909 4.27 -1.54 -2.76
N ASP A 910 5.08 -2.26 -1.97
CA ASP A 910 4.93 -3.69 -1.71
C ASP A 910 4.41 -3.93 -0.30
N ILE A 911 3.84 -5.13 -0.09
CA ILE A 911 3.43 -5.60 1.24
C ILE A 911 4.30 -6.80 1.59
N TYR A 912 4.90 -6.77 2.77
CA TYR A 912 5.65 -7.88 3.35
C TYR A 912 5.17 -8.15 4.76
N GLN A 913 4.82 -9.40 5.05
CA GLN A 913 4.44 -9.84 6.38
C GLN A 913 5.42 -10.90 6.85
N THR A 914 5.80 -10.83 8.13
CA THR A 914 6.65 -11.83 8.78
C THR A 914 6.41 -11.85 10.30
N ARG A 915 7.19 -12.67 11.00
CA ARG A 915 7.22 -12.77 12.46
C ARG A 915 8.63 -12.47 12.94
N VAL A 916 8.74 -11.72 14.03
CA VAL A 916 10.04 -11.37 14.63
C VAL A 916 10.10 -11.90 16.06
N TYR A 917 11.28 -12.39 16.44
CA TYR A 917 11.55 -13.01 17.74
C TYR A 917 12.70 -12.28 18.47
N PRO A 918 12.45 -11.13 19.11
CA PRO A 918 13.51 -10.32 19.70
C PRO A 918 14.43 -11.07 20.68
N SER A 919 13.82 -11.88 21.54
CA SER A 919 14.53 -12.70 22.55
C SER A 919 14.58 -14.19 22.18
N LYS A 920 14.44 -14.54 20.89
CA LYS A 920 14.17 -15.91 20.40
C LYS A 920 12.88 -16.50 21.00
N GLN A 921 12.44 -17.64 20.47
CA GLN A 921 11.22 -18.32 20.93
C GLN A 921 11.47 -19.09 22.23
N PHE A 922 11.33 -18.42 23.37
CA PHE A 922 11.55 -19.02 24.70
C PHE A 922 10.32 -19.72 25.28
N ASP A 923 9.13 -19.47 24.72
CA ASP A 923 7.83 -19.97 25.15
C ASP A 923 7.27 -21.09 24.25
N VAL A 924 8.06 -21.52 23.25
CA VAL A 924 7.74 -22.63 22.35
C VAL A 924 8.84 -23.67 22.44
N LEU A 925 8.47 -24.95 22.27
CA LEU A 925 9.44 -26.03 22.13
C LEU A 925 10.30 -25.78 20.89
N LYS A 926 11.58 -26.15 20.94
CA LYS A 926 12.45 -25.93 19.79
C LYS A 926 11.97 -26.71 18.56
N ASP A 927 12.17 -26.12 17.39
CA ASP A 927 11.86 -26.77 16.11
C ASP A 927 12.72 -28.02 15.86
N ASP A 928 13.96 -28.03 16.37
CA ASP A 928 14.94 -29.12 16.27
C ASP A 928 14.80 -30.18 17.39
N TYR A 929 13.65 -30.24 18.05
CA TYR A 929 13.44 -31.17 19.16
C TYR A 929 13.43 -32.65 18.73
N ASP A 930 14.34 -33.45 19.26
CA ASP A 930 14.46 -34.88 18.93
C ASP A 930 13.44 -35.75 19.69
N TYR A 931 12.24 -35.87 19.10
CA TYR A 931 11.17 -36.73 19.61
C TYR A 931 11.54 -38.23 19.61
N MET A 932 12.39 -38.67 18.66
CA MET A 932 12.73 -40.08 18.50
C MET A 932 13.70 -40.55 19.58
N LEU A 933 14.70 -39.73 19.91
CA LEU A 933 15.63 -40.01 21.00
C LEU A 933 14.89 -40.21 22.33
N ILE A 934 14.00 -39.28 22.69
CA ILE A 934 13.28 -39.36 23.97
C ILE A 934 12.35 -40.56 24.00
N SER A 935 11.61 -40.80 22.91
CA SER A 935 10.73 -41.97 22.81
C SER A 935 11.53 -43.27 22.92
N SER A 936 12.67 -43.38 22.24
CA SER A 936 13.56 -44.54 22.30
C SER A 936 14.12 -44.77 23.71
N VAL A 937 14.59 -43.72 24.38
CA VAL A 937 15.10 -43.80 25.75
C VAL A 937 14.00 -44.24 26.72
N LEU A 938 12.78 -43.71 26.60
CA LEU A 938 11.65 -44.12 27.44
C LEU A 938 11.31 -45.60 27.25
N PHE A 939 11.27 -46.10 26.02
CA PHE A 939 11.08 -47.54 25.76
C PHE A 939 12.23 -48.37 26.32
N ALA A 940 13.47 -47.96 26.12
CA ALA A 940 14.64 -48.65 26.64
C ALA A 940 14.61 -48.73 28.18
N LEU A 941 14.28 -47.64 28.87
CA LEU A 941 14.11 -47.59 30.33
C LEU A 941 12.95 -48.46 30.79
N PHE A 942 11.81 -48.45 30.09
CA PHE A 942 10.66 -49.31 30.40
C PHE A 942 11.03 -50.79 30.30
N PHE A 943 11.65 -51.23 29.20
CA PHE A 943 12.08 -52.61 29.04
C PHE A 943 13.18 -52.99 30.02
N ALA A 944 14.16 -52.11 30.25
CA ALA A 944 15.20 -52.33 31.26
C ALA A 944 14.59 -52.51 32.66
N THR A 945 13.56 -51.74 33.02
CA THR A 945 12.84 -51.86 34.30
C THR A 945 12.09 -53.18 34.38
N MET A 946 11.37 -53.57 33.33
CA MET A 946 10.64 -54.85 33.29
C MET A 946 11.57 -56.06 33.37
N ILE A 947 12.70 -56.03 32.65
CA ILE A 947 13.73 -57.07 32.69
C ILE A 947 14.38 -57.11 34.08
N SER A 948 14.77 -55.96 34.62
CA SER A 948 15.42 -55.86 35.94
C SER A 948 14.49 -56.31 37.07
N LYS A 949 13.20 -55.98 37.01
CA LYS A 949 12.18 -56.48 37.96
C LYS A 949 12.14 -58.00 37.96
N ARG A 950 12.06 -58.61 36.77
CA ARG A 950 12.01 -60.08 36.63
C ARG A 950 13.32 -60.73 37.10
N LEU A 951 14.47 -60.15 36.76
CA LEU A 951 15.77 -60.63 37.24
C LEU A 951 15.91 -60.53 38.77
N ALA A 952 15.39 -59.47 39.38
CA ALA A 952 15.39 -59.29 40.82
C ALA A 952 14.47 -60.29 41.53
N GLU A 953 13.25 -60.52 41.02
CA GLU A 953 12.32 -61.54 41.51
C GLU A 953 12.96 -62.94 41.47
N VAL A 954 13.59 -63.30 40.35
CA VAL A 954 14.32 -64.57 40.20
C VAL A 954 15.48 -64.67 41.18
N LYS A 955 16.26 -63.60 41.35
CA LYS A 955 17.40 -63.57 42.29
C LYS A 955 16.95 -63.70 43.75
N LEU A 956 15.87 -63.02 44.14
CA LEU A 956 15.30 -63.10 45.49
C LEU A 956 14.72 -64.49 45.76
N LEU A 957 14.01 -65.08 44.79
CA LEU A 957 13.51 -66.44 44.88
C LEU A 957 14.66 -67.44 45.08
N ASN A 958 15.70 -67.38 44.24
CA ASN A 958 16.88 -68.24 44.39
C ASN A 958 17.61 -68.05 45.73
N ARG A 959 17.59 -66.84 46.30
CA ARG A 959 18.15 -66.56 47.64
C ARG A 959 17.28 -67.14 48.75
N ALA A 960 15.96 -67.14 48.60
CA ALA A 960 15.03 -67.68 49.59
C ALA A 960 14.97 -69.22 49.59
N TRP A 961 15.30 -69.86 48.47
CA TRP A 961 15.35 -71.33 48.32
C TRP A 961 16.70 -71.96 48.70
N ARG A 962 17.70 -71.13 49.02
CA ARG A 962 18.94 -71.53 49.71
C ARG A 962 18.78 -71.29 51.20
#